data_AF-A0A6A4TBU0-F1
#
_entry.id   AF-A0A6A4TBU0-F1
#
_cell.length_a   1.000
_cell.length_b   1.000
_cell.length_c   1.000
_cell.angle_alpha   90.00
_cell.angle_beta   90.00
_cell.angle_gamma   90.00
#
_symmetry.space_group_name_H-M   'P 1'
#
loop_
_entity.id
_entity.type
_entity.pdbx_description
1 polymer ?
#
loop_
_entity_poly.entity_id
_entity_poly.type
_entity_poly.pdbx_seq_one_letter_code
_entity_poly.pdbx_strand_id
1 'polypeptide(L)'
;MGAEGESMLQLAAEAFQSRNFDLAADIYECQLAGARDPGSRQELMVKRADALTFGGKLPEALDVYRQASEIERLKPVHLASLVEHLSASIRRQDAGCGQGRGEEAGAAAAAAFPGAGATGCAHADFHCRMCLSFLFEPVTLPCGHSFCKRCLEREGGERERERPVVCRQCRDSSRVADVQSYRVNVVLSGLLAKRFPALHQAGRLRREGNGLYAERKVEAALEKYNQAILMAPMDHILFSNRSQIHSSLKHYKKALRDAEVTCRLKPRWSKGHIRKAQALVSLGRTEEALREYLVCLSIEPDCRLAKTEAHKLLSHLLAPVTDHGPEHISDYSSILSSRAHVKNAIRVPFQTLSPSMLSSESRLPSTPPAQRDTSESGEGKGQGKPEVWRPVLCFPLKRKRRSSEEEEAEERRQERTDENKRSRSGELLDLTHQHVRTRVRVRVVFIVRSSLHPEPTAATDSSNCDGGDVLEAADLECSLCMRLFYEPVTTPCGHTFCLQCLERCLDHNPKCPLCKEELSEYLVQRQFCKTVLMEKLISKYLPTDLVERQKIQREEMAELSNLNKNVPIFVCTMAFPTVPCPLHIFEPCYRLMIRRCIETGTNCFGMCLADNVKGFADYGCLLEIRDVKFFSDGRSVVNTIGRRRFKVVQHSERDGYNTADIEYLEDVKVEGVAERELESLHDAVYDQALVWVNSLKTEQKERIEGHFGPMPEKDSELQACPNGPSWCWWLLAVLPLEGRAQLPFLAITSLKNRLSGIRKVLLFMAQCRHR
;
A
#
# COMPACT_ATOMS: atom_id res chain seq x y z
N MET A 1 23.25 52.47 33.22
CA MET A 1 22.96 51.16 33.85
C MET A 1 22.15 50.20 32.96
N GLY A 2 21.41 50.64 31.93
CA GLY A 2 20.62 49.72 31.07
C GLY A 2 21.46 48.81 30.15
N ALA A 3 22.54 49.33 29.57
CA ALA A 3 23.35 48.59 28.58
C ALA A 3 24.18 47.42 29.17
N GLU A 4 24.61 47.52 30.43
CA GLU A 4 25.35 46.44 31.12
C GLU A 4 24.44 45.27 31.51
N GLY A 5 23.18 45.55 31.88
CA GLY A 5 22.20 44.51 32.22
C GLY A 5 21.77 43.67 31.02
N GLU A 6 21.53 44.30 29.87
CA GLU A 6 21.20 43.58 28.61
C GLU A 6 22.36 42.70 28.13
N SER A 7 23.60 43.19 28.24
CA SER A 7 24.81 42.42 27.93
C SER A 7 24.94 41.17 28.80
N MET A 8 24.69 41.28 30.11
CA MET A 8 24.75 40.14 31.04
C MET A 8 23.63 39.12 30.79
N LEU A 9 22.44 39.55 30.39
CA LEU A 9 21.34 38.62 30.04
C LEU A 9 21.63 37.86 28.74
N GLN A 10 22.28 38.49 27.77
CA GLN A 10 22.75 37.82 26.57
C GLN A 10 23.84 36.79 26.89
N LEU A 11 24.81 37.15 27.74
CA LEU A 11 25.82 36.22 28.27
C LEU A 11 25.19 35.02 29.01
N ALA A 12 24.14 35.24 29.81
CA ALA A 12 23.42 34.16 30.48
C ALA A 12 22.73 33.21 29.49
N ALA A 13 22.12 33.77 28.43
CA ALA A 13 21.50 32.98 27.37
C ALA A 13 22.52 32.18 26.57
N GLU A 14 23.68 32.78 26.26
CA GLU A 14 24.81 32.10 25.59
C GLU A 14 25.41 30.99 26.46
N ALA A 15 25.56 31.23 27.78
CA ALA A 15 25.99 30.22 28.74
C ALA A 15 25.02 29.04 28.80
N PHE A 16 23.70 29.32 28.82
CA PHE A 16 22.65 28.30 28.77
C PHE A 16 22.71 27.47 27.48
N GLN A 17 22.86 28.14 26.32
CA GLN A 17 22.99 27.47 25.02
C GLN A 17 24.28 26.62 24.94
N SER A 18 25.36 27.08 25.57
CA SER A 18 26.65 26.38 25.69
C SER A 18 26.63 25.27 26.74
N ARG A 19 25.48 24.97 27.36
CA ARG A 19 25.27 23.97 28.42
C ARG A 19 26.05 24.25 29.72
N ASN A 20 26.45 25.50 29.94
CA ASN A 20 27.02 25.93 31.21
C ASN A 20 25.90 26.45 32.13
N PHE A 21 25.10 25.51 32.64
CA PHE A 21 23.86 25.81 33.35
C PHE A 21 24.08 26.47 34.71
N ASP A 22 25.14 26.11 35.43
CA ASP A 22 25.48 26.74 36.71
C ASP A 22 25.81 28.22 36.53
N LEU A 23 26.69 28.55 35.57
CA LEU A 23 27.02 29.93 35.23
C LEU A 23 25.78 30.73 34.79
N ALA A 24 24.91 30.13 33.97
CA ALA A 24 23.68 30.79 33.56
C ALA A 24 22.74 31.07 34.75
N ALA A 25 22.58 30.12 35.68
CA ALA A 25 21.77 30.29 36.88
C ALA A 25 22.31 31.41 37.78
N ASP A 26 23.63 31.46 37.97
CA ASP A 26 24.31 32.49 38.77
C ASP A 26 24.12 33.89 38.15
N ILE A 27 24.29 34.02 36.83
CA ILE A 27 24.09 35.30 36.15
C ILE A 27 22.62 35.75 36.27
N TYR A 28 21.66 34.86 36.07
CA TYR A 28 20.24 35.20 36.26
C TYR A 28 19.93 35.61 37.71
N GLU A 29 20.56 34.97 38.70
CA GLU A 29 20.44 35.35 40.11
C GLU A 29 20.97 36.76 40.40
N CYS A 30 22.15 37.10 39.87
CA CYS A 30 22.70 38.46 39.99
C CYS A 30 21.76 39.51 39.37
N GLN A 31 21.15 39.20 38.21
CA GLN A 31 20.23 40.12 37.53
C GLN A 31 18.88 40.26 38.26
N LEU A 32 18.46 39.26 39.05
CA LEU A 32 17.22 39.33 39.85
C LEU A 32 17.24 40.44 40.91
N ALA A 33 18.42 40.84 41.41
CA ALA A 33 18.56 41.95 42.36
C ALA A 33 18.28 43.32 41.72
N GLY A 34 18.46 43.45 40.40
CA GLY A 34 18.24 44.69 39.64
C GLY A 34 16.82 44.85 39.08
N ALA A 35 16.02 43.79 39.04
CA ALA A 35 14.69 43.79 38.41
C ALA A 35 13.60 44.33 39.35
N ARG A 36 13.07 45.52 39.03
CA ARG A 36 11.99 46.19 39.77
C ARG A 36 10.58 45.86 39.28
N ASP A 37 10.44 45.53 38.00
CA ASP A 37 9.15 45.19 37.39
C ASP A 37 8.76 43.73 37.72
N PRO A 38 7.54 43.46 38.23
CA PRO A 38 7.10 42.11 38.57
C PRO A 38 7.15 41.12 37.41
N GLY A 39 6.78 41.53 36.19
CA GLY A 39 6.79 40.66 35.02
C GLY A 39 8.21 40.26 34.61
N SER A 40 9.10 41.25 34.51
CA SER A 40 10.51 41.05 34.21
C SER A 40 11.21 40.20 35.28
N ARG A 41 10.85 40.40 36.56
CA ARG A 41 11.34 39.59 37.68
C ARG A 41 10.87 38.14 37.58
N GLN A 42 9.61 37.89 37.25
CA GLN A 42 9.10 36.55 37.01
C GLN A 42 9.84 35.86 35.86
N GLU A 43 10.07 36.56 34.75
CA GLU A 43 10.76 35.99 33.59
C GLU A 43 12.20 35.57 33.92
N LEU A 44 12.93 36.39 34.70
CA LEU A 44 14.27 36.07 35.19
C LEU A 44 14.26 34.89 36.17
N MET A 45 13.26 34.79 37.05
CA MET A 45 13.10 33.65 37.95
C MET A 45 12.86 32.35 37.17
N VAL A 46 12.02 32.40 36.13
CA VAL A 46 11.78 31.24 35.25
C VAL A 46 13.07 30.84 34.52
N LYS A 47 13.83 31.80 33.96
CA LYS A 47 15.11 31.49 33.29
C LYS A 47 16.16 30.89 34.25
N ARG A 48 16.22 31.37 35.50
CA ARG A 48 17.05 30.77 36.56
C ARG A 48 16.58 29.35 36.89
N ALA A 49 15.27 29.14 37.04
CA ALA A 49 14.70 27.83 37.33
C ALA A 49 14.94 26.83 36.18
N ASP A 50 14.84 27.27 34.93
CA ASP A 50 15.18 26.48 33.74
C ASP A 50 16.67 26.05 33.81
N ALA A 51 17.58 26.99 34.08
CA ALA A 51 19.02 26.70 34.21
C ALA A 51 19.29 25.68 35.34
N LEU A 52 18.71 25.87 36.52
CA LEU A 52 18.82 24.92 37.63
C LEU A 52 18.24 23.53 37.30
N THR A 53 17.14 23.49 36.55
CA THR A 53 16.51 22.25 36.08
C THR A 53 17.48 21.47 35.19
N PHE A 54 18.07 22.10 34.18
CA PHE A 54 19.04 21.45 33.30
C PHE A 54 20.39 21.16 33.96
N GLY A 55 20.78 21.94 34.98
CA GLY A 55 21.93 21.69 35.85
C GLY A 55 21.77 20.52 36.83
N GLY A 56 20.59 19.88 36.88
CA GLY A 56 20.33 18.73 37.76
C GLY A 56 19.94 19.09 39.19
N LYS A 57 19.81 20.39 39.51
CA LYS A 57 19.36 20.92 40.80
C LYS A 57 17.83 21.08 40.82
N LEU A 58 17.11 19.99 40.56
CA LEU A 58 15.65 20.01 40.42
C LEU A 58 14.90 20.54 41.67
N PRO A 59 15.31 20.21 42.92
CA PRO A 59 14.62 20.75 44.11
C PRO A 59 14.69 22.29 44.17
N GLU A 60 15.88 22.84 43.98
CA GLU A 60 16.10 24.30 43.94
C GLU A 60 15.31 24.94 42.79
N ALA A 61 15.30 24.32 41.61
CA ALA A 61 14.54 24.80 40.47
C ALA A 61 13.03 24.89 40.77
N LEU A 62 12.44 23.87 41.39
CA LEU A 62 11.02 23.84 41.75
C LEU A 62 10.66 24.92 42.77
N ASP A 63 11.55 25.19 43.73
CA ASP A 63 11.36 26.28 44.69
C ASP A 63 11.36 27.65 43.98
N VAL A 64 12.26 27.85 43.02
CA VAL A 64 12.29 29.08 42.21
C VAL A 64 11.04 29.20 41.32
N TYR A 65 10.56 28.11 40.72
CA TYR A 65 9.28 28.13 39.99
C TYR A 65 8.10 28.46 40.91
N ARG A 66 8.09 27.96 42.15
CA ARG A 66 7.05 28.29 43.14
C ARG A 66 7.05 29.78 43.47
N GLN A 67 8.23 30.35 43.77
CA GLN A 67 8.39 31.78 44.01
C GLN A 67 7.95 32.62 42.79
N ALA A 68 8.29 32.16 41.58
CA ALA A 68 7.84 32.82 40.36
C ALA A 68 6.31 32.80 40.20
N SER A 69 5.64 31.74 40.70
CA SER A 69 4.18 31.61 40.65
C SER A 69 3.43 32.51 41.63
N GLU A 70 4.10 32.98 42.70
CA GLU A 70 3.53 33.92 43.68
C GLU A 70 3.35 35.32 43.07
N ILE A 71 4.16 35.68 42.06
CA ILE A 71 4.05 36.96 41.34
C ILE A 71 2.86 36.94 40.37
N GLU A 72 2.84 35.99 39.45
CA GLU A 72 1.74 35.77 38.50
C GLU A 72 1.61 34.25 38.26
N ARG A 73 0.41 33.77 37.95
CA ARG A 73 0.22 32.35 37.62
C ARG A 73 1.08 31.93 36.42
N LEU A 74 1.87 30.88 36.59
CA LEU A 74 2.73 30.35 35.53
C LEU A 74 1.93 29.89 34.30
N LYS A 75 2.31 30.39 33.13
CA LYS A 75 1.76 30.05 31.82
C LYS A 75 2.49 28.83 31.22
N PRO A 76 1.90 28.11 30.25
CA PRO A 76 2.54 26.96 29.60
C PRO A 76 3.95 27.22 29.05
N VAL A 77 4.21 28.45 28.59
CA VAL A 77 5.54 28.86 28.09
C VAL A 77 6.60 28.78 29.20
N HIS A 78 6.25 29.15 30.44
CA HIS A 78 7.16 29.13 31.58
C HIS A 78 7.50 27.72 32.07
N LEU A 79 6.69 26.72 31.74
CA LEU A 79 6.83 25.34 32.21
C LEU A 79 7.34 24.39 31.13
N ALA A 80 7.58 24.88 29.91
CA ALA A 80 7.97 24.06 28.76
C ALA A 80 9.29 23.32 29.02
N SER A 81 10.31 24.05 29.49
CA SER A 81 11.62 23.53 29.87
C SER A 81 11.54 22.46 30.96
N LEU A 82 10.71 22.70 31.98
CA LEU A 82 10.49 21.75 33.08
C LEU A 82 9.84 20.46 32.59
N VAL A 83 8.78 20.53 31.79
CA VAL A 83 8.12 19.34 31.23
C VAL A 83 9.05 18.55 30.32
N GLU A 84 9.84 19.25 29.50
CA GLU A 84 10.84 18.62 28.63
C GLU A 84 11.90 17.89 29.45
N HIS A 85 12.46 18.53 30.48
CA HIS A 85 13.44 17.92 31.35
C HIS A 85 12.89 16.69 32.10
N LEU A 86 11.70 16.81 32.70
CA LEU A 86 11.07 15.73 33.45
C LEU A 86 10.77 14.52 32.56
N SER A 87 10.19 14.74 31.37
CA SER A 87 9.92 13.67 30.41
C SER A 87 11.20 13.05 29.83
N ALA A 88 12.26 13.84 29.60
CA ALA A 88 13.57 13.35 29.20
C ALA A 88 14.27 12.56 30.32
N SER A 89 14.08 12.93 31.58
CA SER A 89 14.58 12.18 32.74
C SER A 89 13.97 10.79 32.80
N ILE A 90 12.64 10.68 32.65
CA ILE A 90 11.93 9.39 32.56
C ILE A 90 12.48 8.54 31.39
N ARG A 91 12.67 9.16 30.22
CA ARG A 91 13.24 8.48 29.04
C ARG A 91 14.65 7.92 29.29
N ARG A 92 15.51 8.67 30.01
CA ARG A 92 16.88 8.25 30.36
C ARG A 92 16.89 7.10 31.37
N GLN A 93 15.99 7.13 32.35
CA GLN A 93 15.84 6.05 33.33
C GLN A 93 15.42 4.72 32.68
N ASP A 94 14.55 4.77 31.66
CA ASP A 94 14.16 3.57 30.90
C ASP A 94 15.29 3.01 30.03
N ALA A 95 16.17 3.86 29.49
CA ALA A 95 17.29 3.45 28.64
C ALA A 95 18.41 2.70 29.41
N GLY A 96 18.62 3.02 30.69
CA GLY A 96 19.68 2.42 31.51
C GLY A 96 19.44 0.97 31.96
N CYS A 97 18.30 0.37 31.61
CA CYS A 97 17.89 -0.97 32.10
C CYS A 97 17.62 -1.99 30.98
N GLY A 98 18.05 -1.72 29.73
CA GLY A 98 17.53 -2.39 28.53
C GLY A 98 18.49 -3.29 27.74
N GLN A 99 19.30 -4.14 28.38
CA GLN A 99 19.92 -5.30 27.73
C GLN A 99 19.49 -6.58 28.46
N GLY A 100 18.46 -7.24 27.89
CA GLY A 100 17.95 -8.54 28.34
C GLY A 100 16.54 -8.46 28.94
N ARG A 101 15.61 -9.25 28.38
CA ARG A 101 14.27 -9.58 28.91
C ARG A 101 13.08 -8.66 28.58
N GLY A 102 12.98 -8.22 27.32
CA GLY A 102 11.73 -7.67 26.77
C GLY A 102 10.63 -8.72 26.45
N GLU A 103 10.96 -10.01 26.47
CA GLU A 103 10.04 -11.10 26.08
C GLU A 103 9.39 -11.83 27.27
N GLU A 104 9.88 -11.67 28.50
CA GLU A 104 9.35 -12.37 29.69
C GLU A 104 8.10 -11.70 30.30
N ALA A 105 7.84 -10.42 29.99
CA ALA A 105 6.66 -9.69 30.52
C ALA A 105 5.32 -10.19 29.93
N GLY A 106 5.36 -10.86 28.78
CA GLY A 106 4.18 -11.52 28.19
C GLY A 106 3.75 -12.78 28.94
N ALA A 107 4.68 -13.46 29.63
CA ALA A 107 4.41 -14.69 30.37
C ALA A 107 3.71 -14.43 31.72
N ALA A 108 4.01 -13.31 32.38
CA ALA A 108 3.37 -12.94 33.66
C ALA A 108 1.89 -12.54 33.50
N ALA A 109 1.50 -11.99 32.33
CA ALA A 109 0.10 -11.71 32.01
C ALA A 109 -0.71 -12.98 31.70
N ALA A 110 -0.07 -14.04 31.18
CA ALA A 110 -0.68 -15.35 30.97
C ALA A 110 -0.98 -16.08 32.30
N ALA A 111 -0.21 -15.82 33.36
CA ALA A 111 -0.42 -16.43 34.67
C ALA A 111 -1.66 -15.89 35.44
N ALA A 112 -2.27 -14.79 34.98
CA ALA A 112 -3.48 -14.22 35.60
C ALA A 112 -4.80 -14.80 35.04
N PHE A 113 -4.73 -15.64 33.99
CA PHE A 113 -5.87 -16.34 33.39
C PHE A 113 -5.54 -17.83 33.23
N PRO A 114 -5.87 -18.70 34.20
CA PRO A 114 -5.65 -20.14 34.06
C PRO A 114 -6.64 -20.68 33.02
N GLY A 115 -6.14 -20.90 31.80
CA GLY A 115 -6.91 -21.38 30.65
C GLY A 115 -6.34 -20.96 29.30
N ALA A 116 -5.51 -19.91 29.24
CA ALA A 116 -4.76 -19.53 28.05
C ALA A 116 -3.30 -19.99 28.22
N GLY A 117 -2.99 -21.17 27.69
CA GLY A 117 -1.64 -21.73 27.69
C GLY A 117 -0.61 -20.75 27.13
N ALA A 118 0.63 -20.93 27.56
CA ALA A 118 1.81 -20.15 27.22
C ALA A 118 2.22 -20.28 25.74
N THR A 119 1.33 -19.93 24.81
CA THR A 119 1.65 -19.66 23.42
C THR A 119 1.87 -18.16 23.28
N GLY A 120 3.06 -17.73 22.84
CA GLY A 120 3.26 -16.37 22.36
C GLY A 120 2.12 -15.98 21.43
N CYS A 121 1.66 -14.73 21.52
CA CYS A 121 0.45 -14.23 20.85
C CYS A 121 0.36 -14.70 19.39
N ALA A 122 -0.41 -15.77 19.13
CA ALA A 122 -0.41 -16.52 17.86
C ALA A 122 -0.81 -15.68 16.64
N HIS A 123 -1.36 -14.49 16.88
CA HIS A 123 -1.81 -13.54 15.86
C HIS A 123 -0.92 -12.27 15.77
N ALA A 124 0.33 -12.31 16.25
CA ALA A 124 1.27 -11.18 16.21
C ALA A 124 1.39 -10.53 14.81
N ASP A 125 1.36 -11.34 13.76
CA ASP A 125 1.48 -10.88 12.37
C ASP A 125 0.27 -10.09 11.87
N PHE A 126 -0.89 -10.26 12.52
CA PHE A 126 -2.15 -9.61 12.15
C PHE A 126 -2.45 -8.36 12.97
N HIS A 127 -1.42 -7.68 13.48
CA HIS A 127 -1.60 -6.40 14.19
C HIS A 127 -1.46 -5.21 13.25
N CYS A 128 -2.37 -4.24 13.40
CA CYS A 128 -2.23 -2.94 12.78
C CYS A 128 -1.09 -2.15 13.43
N ARG A 129 -0.15 -1.64 12.65
CA ARG A 129 1.00 -0.89 13.18
C ARG A 129 0.67 0.52 13.69
N MET A 130 -0.55 1.01 13.48
CA MET A 130 -1.00 2.31 14.01
C MET A 130 -1.64 2.18 15.40
N CYS A 131 -2.49 1.16 15.57
CA CYS A 131 -3.21 0.97 16.83
C CYS A 131 -2.66 -0.17 17.69
N LEU A 132 -1.72 -0.96 17.17
CA LEU A 132 -1.05 -2.08 17.87
C LEU A 132 -2.02 -3.18 18.36
N SER A 133 -3.23 -3.21 17.78
CA SER A 133 -4.31 -4.15 18.06
C SER A 133 -4.58 -4.99 16.82
N PHE A 134 -5.38 -6.05 16.97
CA PHE A 134 -5.78 -6.92 15.89
C PHE A 134 -6.36 -6.11 14.71
N LEU A 135 -5.86 -6.43 13.51
CA LEU A 135 -6.21 -5.78 12.27
C LEU A 135 -7.69 -6.04 11.97
N PHE A 136 -8.45 -4.97 11.72
CA PHE A 136 -9.88 -5.05 11.51
C PHE A 136 -10.30 -4.09 10.40
N GLU A 137 -11.04 -4.60 9.41
CA GLU A 137 -11.23 -3.95 8.12
C GLU A 137 -9.89 -3.46 7.53
N PRO A 138 -8.99 -4.40 7.18
CA PRO A 138 -7.70 -4.06 6.62
C PRO A 138 -7.86 -3.28 5.32
N VAL A 139 -7.21 -2.12 5.20
CA VAL A 139 -7.08 -1.36 3.96
C VAL A 139 -5.60 -1.39 3.58
N THR A 140 -5.30 -1.70 2.32
CA THR A 140 -3.92 -1.77 1.81
C THR A 140 -3.62 -0.50 1.03
N LEU A 141 -2.59 0.23 1.44
CA LEU A 141 -2.13 1.44 0.77
C LEU A 141 -1.34 1.08 -0.51
N PRO A 142 -1.14 2.03 -1.45
CA PRO A 142 -0.36 1.82 -2.67
C PRO A 142 1.10 1.40 -2.45
N CYS A 143 1.66 1.65 -1.25
CA CYS A 143 2.98 1.16 -0.86
C CYS A 143 2.98 -0.32 -0.41
N GLY A 144 1.83 -1.02 -0.45
CA GLY A 144 1.68 -2.42 -0.08
C GLY A 144 1.40 -2.70 1.40
N HIS A 145 1.43 -1.67 2.26
CA HIS A 145 1.21 -1.82 3.70
C HIS A 145 -0.28 -1.76 4.07
N SER A 146 -0.71 -2.64 4.99
CA SER A 146 -2.11 -2.75 5.41
C SER A 146 -2.34 -2.22 6.83
N PHE A 147 -3.40 -1.44 7.01
CA PHE A 147 -3.80 -0.84 8.30
C PHE A 147 -5.31 -0.96 8.51
N CYS A 148 -5.79 -0.79 9.74
CA CYS A 148 -7.24 -0.72 9.97
C CYS A 148 -7.81 0.51 9.26
N LYS A 149 -8.93 0.36 8.54
CA LYS A 149 -9.63 1.48 7.87
C LYS A 149 -9.78 2.71 8.77
N ARG A 150 -10.29 2.50 9.98
CA ARG A 150 -10.50 3.57 10.97
C ARG A 150 -9.24 4.25 11.47
N CYS A 151 -8.09 3.57 11.43
CA CYS A 151 -6.83 4.18 11.83
C CYS A 151 -6.35 5.16 10.75
N LEU A 152 -6.51 4.79 9.47
CA LEU A 152 -6.20 5.67 8.34
C LEU A 152 -7.16 6.87 8.28
N GLU A 153 -8.47 6.64 8.46
CA GLU A 153 -9.48 7.73 8.51
C GLU A 153 -9.19 8.75 9.61
N ARG A 154 -8.72 8.30 10.79
CA ARG A 154 -8.41 9.19 11.92
C ARG A 154 -7.19 10.06 11.66
N GLU A 155 -6.19 9.57 10.92
CA GLU A 155 -5.02 10.40 10.57
C GLU A 155 -5.32 11.40 9.46
N GLY A 156 -6.33 11.15 8.63
CA GLY A 156 -6.79 12.10 7.61
C GLY A 156 -7.50 13.35 8.16
N GLY A 157 -8.04 13.31 9.39
CA GLY A 157 -8.62 14.46 10.12
C GLY A 157 -9.86 15.11 9.49
N GLU A 158 -10.93 15.34 10.27
CA GLU A 158 -12.14 16.06 9.79
C GLU A 158 -11.92 17.56 9.55
N ARG A 159 -10.84 18.15 10.09
CA ARG A 159 -10.57 19.60 10.06
C ARG A 159 -9.35 20.01 9.20
N GLU A 160 -8.60 19.06 8.67
CA GLU A 160 -7.42 19.29 7.81
C GLU A 160 -7.51 18.43 6.55
N ARG A 161 -8.57 18.62 5.73
CA ARG A 161 -8.88 17.84 4.52
C ARG A 161 -7.81 17.82 3.41
N GLU A 162 -6.64 18.40 3.63
CA GLU A 162 -5.58 18.58 2.63
C GLU A 162 -4.28 17.85 2.97
N ARG A 163 -4.16 17.18 4.12
CA ARG A 163 -2.94 16.43 4.44
C ARG A 163 -3.00 15.00 3.87
N PRO A 164 -2.08 14.62 2.96
CA PRO A 164 -2.04 13.27 2.43
C PRO A 164 -1.71 12.27 3.55
N VAL A 165 -2.39 11.13 3.56
CA VAL A 165 -2.13 10.11 4.58
C VAL A 165 -0.76 9.49 4.34
N VAL A 166 0.10 9.60 5.35
CA VAL A 166 1.47 9.08 5.31
C VAL A 166 1.48 7.65 5.85
N CYS A 167 2.10 6.73 5.11
CA CYS A 167 2.32 5.39 5.63
C CYS A 167 3.26 5.43 6.84
N ARG A 168 2.78 5.04 8.03
CA ARG A 168 3.61 5.01 9.26
C ARG A 168 4.78 4.01 9.22
N GLN A 169 4.82 3.12 8.21
CA GLN A 169 5.86 2.11 8.09
C GLN A 169 6.97 2.50 7.11
N CYS A 170 6.64 2.99 5.91
CA CYS A 170 7.64 3.41 4.92
C CYS A 170 7.75 4.93 4.76
N ARG A 171 6.92 5.72 5.46
CA ARG A 171 6.82 7.18 5.36
C ARG A 171 6.46 7.72 3.98
N ASP A 172 5.98 6.86 3.08
CA ASP A 172 5.49 7.25 1.78
C ASP A 172 4.15 8.00 1.91
N SER A 173 4.12 9.21 1.37
CA SER A 173 2.97 10.11 1.28
C SER A 173 2.59 10.43 -0.17
N SER A 174 3.45 10.06 -1.13
CA SER A 174 3.38 10.50 -2.53
C SER A 174 2.26 9.85 -3.34
N ARG A 175 1.67 8.77 -2.81
CA ARG A 175 0.74 7.90 -3.55
C ARG A 175 -0.68 7.88 -2.97
N VAL A 176 -0.94 8.59 -1.88
CA VAL A 176 -2.17 8.47 -1.09
C VAL A 176 -3.00 9.74 -1.22
N ALA A 177 -3.60 9.95 -2.40
CA ALA A 177 -4.36 11.17 -2.69
C ALA A 177 -5.73 11.23 -1.95
N ASP A 178 -6.40 10.09 -1.74
CA ASP A 178 -7.66 10.04 -0.98
C ASP A 178 -7.86 8.69 -0.28
N VAL A 179 -7.72 8.61 1.05
CA VAL A 179 -7.98 7.38 1.82
C VAL A 179 -9.44 6.93 1.76
N GLN A 180 -10.38 7.84 1.52
CA GLN A 180 -11.80 7.49 1.43
C GLN A 180 -12.10 6.66 0.18
N SER A 181 -11.28 6.80 -0.87
CA SER A 181 -11.35 5.95 -2.06
C SER A 181 -10.93 4.50 -1.82
N TYR A 182 -10.05 4.24 -0.83
CA TYR A 182 -9.53 2.90 -0.58
C TYR A 182 -10.52 2.05 0.21
N ARG A 183 -10.80 0.87 -0.34
CA ARG A 183 -11.71 -0.10 0.26
C ARG A 183 -10.96 -1.15 1.05
N VAL A 184 -11.74 -1.88 1.86
CA VAL A 184 -11.24 -3.00 2.65
C VAL A 184 -10.70 -4.07 1.71
N ASN A 185 -9.50 -4.58 2.01
CA ASN A 185 -8.92 -5.74 1.35
C ASN A 185 -9.81 -6.96 1.64
N VAL A 186 -10.52 -7.42 0.62
CA VAL A 186 -11.54 -8.48 0.72
C VAL A 186 -10.91 -9.80 1.17
N VAL A 187 -9.76 -10.16 0.61
CA VAL A 187 -9.05 -11.42 0.94
C VAL A 187 -8.58 -11.40 2.39
N LEU A 188 -7.86 -10.35 2.80
CA LEU A 188 -7.40 -10.22 4.18
C LEU A 188 -8.57 -10.15 5.17
N SER A 189 -9.66 -9.45 4.84
CA SER A 189 -10.82 -9.36 5.71
C SER A 189 -11.51 -10.72 5.87
N GLY A 190 -11.68 -11.47 4.78
CA GLY A 190 -12.23 -12.83 4.82
C GLY A 190 -11.35 -13.78 5.63
N LEU A 191 -10.04 -13.70 5.42
CA LEU A 191 -9.05 -14.49 6.14
C LEU A 191 -9.10 -14.23 7.65
N LEU A 192 -9.10 -12.97 8.07
CA LEU A 192 -9.16 -12.59 9.48
C LEU A 192 -10.46 -13.08 10.15
N ALA A 193 -11.58 -13.03 9.43
CA ALA A 193 -12.86 -13.50 9.93
C ALA A 193 -12.94 -15.02 10.06
N LYS A 194 -12.36 -15.77 9.10
CA LYS A 194 -12.29 -17.24 9.12
C LYS A 194 -11.36 -17.75 10.23
N ARG A 195 -10.16 -17.18 10.30
CA ARG A 195 -9.06 -17.60 11.20
C ARG A 195 -9.27 -17.20 12.65
N PHE A 196 -9.79 -15.99 12.88
CA PHE A 196 -9.91 -15.43 14.22
C PHE A 196 -11.33 -14.89 14.46
N PRO A 197 -12.35 -15.75 14.44
CA PRO A 197 -13.75 -15.33 14.53
C PRO A 197 -14.05 -14.52 15.80
N ALA A 198 -13.47 -14.90 16.95
CA ALA A 198 -13.61 -14.16 18.21
C ALA A 198 -12.99 -12.76 18.14
N LEU A 199 -11.76 -12.63 17.64
CA LEU A 199 -11.08 -11.33 17.52
C LEU A 199 -11.74 -10.43 16.46
N HIS A 200 -12.18 -11.02 15.35
CA HIS A 200 -12.95 -10.31 14.33
C HIS A 200 -14.29 -9.81 14.89
N GLN A 201 -14.99 -10.63 15.70
CA GLN A 201 -16.22 -10.24 16.38
C GLN A 201 -15.97 -9.14 17.42
N ALA A 202 -14.87 -9.20 18.19
CA ALA A 202 -14.46 -8.12 19.08
C ALA A 202 -14.27 -6.79 18.33
N GLY A 203 -13.65 -6.85 17.13
CA GLY A 203 -13.53 -5.71 16.23
C GLY A 203 -14.89 -5.12 15.81
N ARG A 204 -15.87 -5.98 15.47
CA ARG A 204 -17.24 -5.55 15.13
C ARG A 204 -17.94 -4.86 16.30
N LEU A 205 -17.92 -5.50 17.47
CA LEU A 205 -18.49 -4.94 18.70
C LEU A 205 -17.83 -3.61 19.06
N ARG A 206 -16.52 -3.48 18.88
CA ARG A 206 -15.79 -2.21 19.04
C ARG A 206 -16.29 -1.14 18.09
N ARG A 207 -16.58 -1.46 16.82
CA ARG A 207 -17.15 -0.48 15.87
C ARG A 207 -18.54 -0.04 16.30
N GLU A 208 -19.41 -1.00 16.63
CA GLU A 208 -20.77 -0.74 17.09
C GLU A 208 -20.77 0.14 18.35
N GLY A 209 -19.98 -0.22 19.36
CA GLY A 209 -19.84 0.54 20.60
C GLY A 209 -19.34 1.96 20.38
N ASN A 210 -18.42 2.17 19.43
CA ASN A 210 -18.00 3.51 19.05
C ASN A 210 -19.09 4.32 18.34
N GLY A 211 -19.93 3.68 17.51
CA GLY A 211 -21.08 4.33 16.88
C GLY A 211 -22.10 4.79 17.91
N LEU A 212 -22.47 3.90 18.83
CA LEU A 212 -23.37 4.22 19.96
C LEU A 212 -22.81 5.33 20.85
N TYR A 213 -21.50 5.33 21.10
CA TYR A 213 -20.85 6.40 21.87
C TYR A 213 -20.93 7.75 21.15
N ALA A 214 -20.74 7.78 19.82
CA ALA A 214 -20.91 8.99 19.02
C ALA A 214 -22.36 9.51 19.02
N GLU A 215 -23.33 8.60 19.04
CA GLU A 215 -24.76 8.91 19.21
C GLU A 215 -25.14 9.32 20.65
N ARG A 216 -24.18 9.43 21.57
CA ARG A 216 -24.38 9.73 23.00
C ARG A 216 -25.17 8.67 23.79
N LYS A 217 -25.32 7.45 23.25
CA LYS A 217 -25.91 6.30 23.95
C LYS A 217 -24.84 5.57 24.77
N VAL A 218 -24.41 6.18 25.86
CA VAL A 218 -23.19 5.80 26.60
C VAL A 218 -23.32 4.41 27.27
N GLU A 219 -24.48 4.08 27.82
CA GLU A 219 -24.77 2.80 28.49
C GLU A 219 -24.82 1.64 27.49
N ALA A 220 -25.47 1.84 26.34
CA ALA A 220 -25.50 0.85 25.27
C ALA A 220 -24.09 0.61 24.68
N ALA A 221 -23.29 1.68 24.57
CA ALA A 221 -21.89 1.56 24.18
C ALA A 221 -21.08 0.74 25.20
N LEU A 222 -21.27 0.98 26.50
CA LEU A 222 -20.61 0.23 27.57
C LEU A 222 -20.87 -1.27 27.44
N GLU A 223 -22.12 -1.66 27.18
CA GLU A 223 -22.50 -3.07 27.04
C GLU A 223 -21.80 -3.73 25.86
N LYS A 224 -21.72 -3.05 24.71
CA LYS A 224 -20.96 -3.55 23.55
C LYS A 224 -19.48 -3.73 23.87
N TYR A 225 -18.88 -2.84 24.66
CA TYR A 225 -17.49 -3.00 25.09
C TYR A 225 -17.28 -4.14 26.10
N ASN A 226 -18.24 -4.38 27.00
CA ASN A 226 -18.20 -5.55 27.88
C ASN A 226 -18.18 -6.84 27.05
N GLN A 227 -19.08 -6.94 26.07
CA GLN A 227 -19.12 -8.08 25.14
C GLN A 227 -17.82 -8.20 24.34
N ALA A 228 -17.26 -7.09 23.84
CA ALA A 228 -16.01 -7.10 23.09
C ALA A 228 -14.82 -7.63 23.92
N ILE A 229 -14.74 -7.24 25.19
CA ILE A 229 -13.66 -7.66 26.10
C ILE A 229 -13.74 -9.15 26.42
N LEU A 230 -14.94 -9.72 26.51
CA LEU A 230 -15.10 -11.17 26.64
C LEU A 230 -14.54 -11.92 25.43
N MET A 231 -14.65 -11.34 24.24
CA MET A 231 -14.14 -11.94 22.99
C MET A 231 -12.62 -11.74 22.81
N ALA A 232 -12.07 -10.61 23.28
CA ALA A 232 -10.66 -10.28 23.14
C ALA A 232 -10.11 -9.65 24.45
N PRO A 233 -9.85 -10.47 25.49
CA PRO A 233 -9.47 -9.98 26.82
C PRO A 233 -8.06 -9.36 26.86
N MET A 234 -7.28 -9.49 25.79
CA MET A 234 -5.92 -8.94 25.67
C MET A 234 -5.86 -7.69 24.77
N ASP A 235 -7.00 -7.20 24.24
CA ASP A 235 -7.02 -5.98 23.42
C ASP A 235 -7.08 -4.72 24.30
N HIS A 236 -5.92 -4.12 24.53
CA HIS A 236 -5.75 -2.84 25.24
C HIS A 236 -6.65 -1.70 24.73
N ILE A 237 -7.04 -1.69 23.45
CA ILE A 237 -7.93 -0.63 22.91
C ILE A 237 -9.32 -0.71 23.53
N LEU A 238 -9.82 -1.92 23.78
CA LEU A 238 -11.16 -2.12 24.35
C LEU A 238 -11.24 -1.56 25.76
N PHE A 239 -10.23 -1.84 26.60
CA PHE A 239 -10.13 -1.27 27.94
C PHE A 239 -9.97 0.25 27.91
N SER A 240 -9.15 0.80 27.01
CA SER A 240 -9.01 2.26 26.88
C SER A 240 -10.32 2.94 26.51
N ASN A 241 -11.10 2.35 25.60
CA ASN A 241 -12.37 2.92 25.19
C ASN A 241 -13.45 2.76 26.28
N ARG A 242 -13.47 1.61 26.98
CA ARG A 242 -14.35 1.41 28.13
C ARG A 242 -14.02 2.34 29.29
N SER A 243 -12.73 2.61 29.53
CA SER A 243 -12.26 3.60 30.49
C SER A 243 -12.84 4.99 30.19
N GLN A 244 -12.78 5.43 28.93
CA GLN A 244 -13.39 6.69 28.50
C GLN A 244 -14.90 6.71 28.73
N ILE A 245 -15.60 5.62 28.43
CA ILE A 245 -17.04 5.49 28.65
C ILE A 245 -17.36 5.61 30.16
N HIS A 246 -16.59 4.92 31.01
CA HIS A 246 -16.74 5.03 32.46
C HIS A 246 -16.48 6.44 32.99
N SER A 247 -15.49 7.16 32.44
CA SER A 247 -15.27 8.57 32.79
C SER A 247 -16.46 9.44 32.40
N SER A 248 -17.06 9.23 31.23
CA SER A 248 -18.27 9.95 30.81
C SER A 248 -19.48 9.66 31.72
N LEU A 249 -19.56 8.45 32.28
CA LEU A 249 -20.56 8.06 33.28
C LEU A 249 -20.18 8.48 34.73
N LYS A 250 -19.10 9.24 34.92
CA LYS A 250 -18.55 9.62 36.24
C LYS A 250 -18.15 8.45 37.14
N HIS A 251 -18.01 7.25 36.58
CA HIS A 251 -17.52 6.06 37.28
C HIS A 251 -15.98 6.03 37.33
N TYR A 252 -15.36 7.07 37.90
CA TYR A 252 -13.91 7.31 37.76
C TYR A 252 -13.04 6.19 38.32
N LYS A 253 -13.44 5.53 39.41
CA LYS A 253 -12.73 4.34 39.95
C LYS A 253 -12.71 3.18 38.95
N LYS A 254 -13.80 2.94 38.21
CA LYS A 254 -13.86 1.91 37.16
C LYS A 254 -13.00 2.33 35.96
N ALA A 255 -13.06 3.60 35.57
CA ALA A 255 -12.25 4.15 34.50
C ALA A 255 -10.75 4.00 34.76
N LEU A 256 -10.30 4.26 36.00
CA LEU A 256 -8.91 4.08 36.40
C LEU A 256 -8.46 2.62 36.28
N ARG A 257 -9.26 1.66 36.77
CA ARG A 257 -8.93 0.22 36.65
C ARG A 257 -8.75 -0.21 35.20
N ASP A 258 -9.63 0.20 34.30
CA ASP A 258 -9.51 -0.11 32.87
C ASP A 258 -8.28 0.54 32.22
N ALA A 259 -7.95 1.78 32.63
CA ALA A 259 -6.75 2.46 32.14
C ALA A 259 -5.46 1.79 32.65
N GLU A 260 -5.45 1.30 33.90
CA GLU A 260 -4.34 0.51 34.45
C GLU A 260 -4.18 -0.83 33.73
N VAL A 261 -5.26 -1.53 33.41
CA VAL A 261 -5.22 -2.72 32.55
C VAL A 261 -4.63 -2.39 31.18
N THR A 262 -5.07 -1.29 30.57
CA THR A 262 -4.54 -0.83 29.28
C THR A 262 -3.02 -0.63 29.31
N CYS A 263 -2.51 0.09 30.31
CA CYS A 263 -1.08 0.36 30.48
C CYS A 263 -0.29 -0.92 30.80
N ARG A 264 -0.89 -1.90 31.50
CA ARG A 264 -0.28 -3.21 31.72
C ARG A 264 -0.19 -4.05 30.44
N LEU A 265 -1.25 -4.06 29.63
CA LEU A 265 -1.28 -4.81 28.37
C LEU A 265 -0.33 -4.22 27.32
N LYS A 266 -0.24 -2.89 27.24
CA LYS A 266 0.68 -2.19 26.32
C LYS A 266 1.36 -0.99 27.02
N PRO A 267 2.49 -1.22 27.71
CA PRO A 267 3.21 -0.18 28.44
C PRO A 267 3.80 0.94 27.58
N ARG A 268 4.05 0.69 26.28
CA ARG A 268 4.61 1.68 25.35
C ARG A 268 3.55 2.36 24.49
N TRP A 269 2.29 2.34 24.88
CA TRP A 269 1.19 2.96 24.14
C TRP A 269 0.74 4.25 24.81
N SER A 270 1.13 5.39 24.24
CA SER A 270 0.93 6.75 24.78
C SER A 270 -0.53 7.02 25.19
N LYS A 271 -1.50 6.63 24.36
CA LYS A 271 -2.93 6.83 24.63
C LYS A 271 -3.43 6.13 25.89
N GLY A 272 -2.82 5.01 26.29
CA GLY A 272 -3.16 4.31 27.53
C GLY A 272 -2.86 5.16 28.75
N HIS A 273 -1.66 5.77 28.77
CA HIS A 273 -1.24 6.67 29.84
C HIS A 273 -2.11 7.93 29.90
N ILE A 274 -2.52 8.48 28.75
CA ILE A 274 -3.49 9.59 28.71
C ILE A 274 -4.81 9.20 29.38
N ARG A 275 -5.36 8.01 29.09
CA ARG A 275 -6.60 7.53 29.75
C ARG A 275 -6.44 7.42 31.26
N LYS A 276 -5.29 6.91 31.71
CA LYS A 276 -4.98 6.75 33.13
C LYS A 276 -4.87 8.11 33.82
N ALA A 277 -4.12 9.04 33.23
CA ALA A 277 -3.99 10.41 33.72
C ALA A 277 -5.35 11.11 33.81
N GLN A 278 -6.19 11.03 32.78
CA GLN A 278 -7.53 11.61 32.78
C GLN A 278 -8.40 11.07 33.92
N ALA A 279 -8.40 9.75 34.16
CA ALA A 279 -9.14 9.14 35.26
C ALA A 279 -8.61 9.58 36.65
N LEU A 280 -7.30 9.73 36.80
CA LEU A 280 -6.65 10.22 38.03
C LEU A 280 -7.00 11.69 38.32
N VAL A 281 -7.01 12.56 37.30
CA VAL A 281 -7.46 13.95 37.43
C VAL A 281 -8.90 14.00 37.92
N SER A 282 -9.80 13.19 37.34
CA SER A 282 -11.20 13.13 37.77
C SER A 282 -11.39 12.59 39.19
N LEU A 283 -10.41 11.89 39.75
CA LEU A 283 -10.37 11.43 41.14
C LEU A 283 -9.67 12.40 42.10
N GLY A 284 -9.14 13.53 41.61
CA GLY A 284 -8.37 14.50 42.41
C GLY A 284 -6.92 14.09 42.68
N ARG A 285 -6.42 12.99 42.08
CA ARG A 285 -5.05 12.49 42.26
C ARG A 285 -4.11 13.17 41.26
N THR A 286 -3.86 14.47 41.46
CA THR A 286 -3.17 15.36 40.51
C THR A 286 -1.70 15.00 40.29
N GLU A 287 -0.95 14.62 41.33
CA GLU A 287 0.47 14.26 41.20
C GLU A 287 0.68 13.00 40.35
N GLU A 288 -0.12 11.97 40.58
CA GLU A 288 -0.06 10.73 39.81
C GLU A 288 -0.51 10.96 38.37
N ALA A 289 -1.52 11.80 38.16
CA ALA A 289 -1.93 12.18 36.81
C ALA A 289 -0.82 12.88 36.04
N LEU A 290 -0.08 13.79 36.69
CA LEU A 290 1.05 14.48 36.08
C LEU A 290 2.13 13.47 35.65
N ARG A 291 2.47 12.49 36.51
CA ARG A 291 3.44 11.44 36.16
C ARG A 291 3.04 10.67 34.92
N GLU A 292 1.78 10.27 34.82
CA GLU A 292 1.29 9.52 33.65
C GLU A 292 1.31 10.38 32.37
N TYR A 293 1.02 11.69 32.45
CA TYR A 293 1.22 12.59 31.30
C TYR A 293 2.71 12.74 30.92
N LEU A 294 3.62 12.78 31.90
CA LEU A 294 5.07 12.82 31.64
C LEU A 294 5.59 11.52 31.01
N VAL A 295 5.06 10.36 31.42
CA VAL A 295 5.33 9.06 30.76
C VAL A 295 4.78 9.06 29.32
N CYS A 296 3.59 9.63 29.09
CA CYS A 296 3.09 9.81 27.73
C CYS A 296 4.05 10.64 26.87
N LEU A 297 4.61 11.73 27.40
CA LEU A 297 5.57 12.61 26.70
C LEU A 297 6.96 11.98 26.53
N SER A 298 7.35 11.06 27.43
CA SER A 298 8.57 10.27 27.25
C SER A 298 8.43 9.28 26.09
N ILE A 299 7.23 8.77 25.82
CA ILE A 299 6.94 7.91 24.67
C ILE A 299 6.72 8.73 23.39
N GLU A 300 5.88 9.77 23.45
CA GLU A 300 5.45 10.60 22.32
C GLU A 300 5.63 12.10 22.68
N PRO A 301 6.80 12.71 22.36
CA PRO A 301 7.12 14.09 22.74
C PRO A 301 6.16 15.12 22.18
N ASP A 302 5.65 14.88 20.97
CA ASP A 302 4.80 15.82 20.22
C ASP A 302 3.32 15.74 20.62
N CYS A 303 2.97 14.97 21.66
CA CYS A 303 1.61 14.83 22.12
C CYS A 303 1.08 16.13 22.75
N ARG A 304 0.42 16.96 21.94
CA ARG A 304 -0.13 18.27 22.34
C ARG A 304 -1.05 18.18 23.56
N LEU A 305 -1.92 17.17 23.63
CA LEU A 305 -2.86 16.99 24.74
C LEU A 305 -2.10 16.75 26.06
N ALA A 306 -1.16 15.81 26.07
CA ALA A 306 -0.37 15.51 27.26
C ALA A 306 0.47 16.72 27.69
N LYS A 307 1.06 17.46 26.74
CA LYS A 307 1.83 18.68 27.02
C LYS A 307 0.97 19.75 27.69
N THR A 308 -0.21 20.05 27.14
CA THR A 308 -1.13 21.05 27.71
C THR A 308 -1.62 20.66 29.10
N GLU A 309 -2.03 19.41 29.30
CA GLU A 309 -2.52 18.94 30.60
C GLU A 309 -1.39 18.85 31.65
N ALA A 310 -0.18 18.44 31.27
CA ALA A 310 0.99 18.46 32.16
C ALA A 310 1.31 19.88 32.63
N HIS A 311 1.35 20.86 31.72
CA HIS A 311 1.54 22.27 32.09
C HIS A 311 0.44 22.77 33.03
N LYS A 312 -0.82 22.42 32.77
CA LYS A 312 -1.95 22.83 33.60
C LYS A 312 -1.84 22.25 35.02
N LEU A 313 -1.48 20.98 35.15
CA LEU A 313 -1.30 20.32 36.45
C LEU A 313 -0.09 20.90 37.19
N LEU A 314 1.04 21.12 36.52
CA LEU A 314 2.21 21.77 37.13
C LEU A 314 1.90 23.20 37.59
N SER A 315 1.22 24.00 36.77
CA SER A 315 0.76 25.36 37.14
C SER A 315 -0.14 25.34 38.38
N HIS A 316 -0.94 24.29 38.57
CA HIS A 316 -1.79 24.13 39.75
C HIS A 316 -1.00 23.64 40.98
N LEU A 317 -0.08 22.69 40.81
CA LEU A 317 0.76 22.14 41.90
C LEU A 317 1.80 23.16 42.41
N LEU A 318 2.25 24.07 41.55
CA LEU A 318 3.19 25.12 41.90
C LEU A 318 2.51 26.38 42.46
N ALA A 319 1.18 26.51 42.34
CA ALA A 319 0.47 27.68 42.83
C ALA A 319 0.58 27.82 44.37
N PRO A 320 0.62 29.05 44.90
CA PRO A 320 0.72 29.29 46.34
C PRO A 320 -0.49 28.71 47.10
N VAL A 321 -0.21 28.04 48.22
CA VAL A 321 -1.23 27.38 49.05
C VAL A 321 -2.07 28.43 49.76
N THR A 322 -3.37 28.51 49.44
CA THR A 322 -4.33 29.33 50.20
C THR A 322 -5.01 28.47 51.28
N ASP A 323 -4.52 28.57 52.51
CA ASP A 323 -5.03 28.21 53.86
C ASP A 323 -6.02 27.04 54.13
N HIS A 324 -6.45 26.24 53.15
CA HIS A 324 -7.17 24.99 53.38
C HIS A 324 -6.64 23.92 52.40
N GLY A 325 -5.97 22.89 52.94
CA GLY A 325 -5.16 21.91 52.20
C GLY A 325 -5.83 21.22 50.99
N PRO A 326 -5.01 20.71 50.05
CA PRO A 326 -4.26 19.49 50.33
C PRO A 326 -2.75 19.57 50.08
N GLU A 327 -2.02 18.83 50.92
CA GLU A 327 -0.69 18.23 50.76
C GLU A 327 0.40 19.01 49.98
N HIS A 328 1.41 19.43 50.74
CA HIS A 328 2.77 19.78 50.30
C HIS A 328 3.26 18.82 49.20
N ILE A 329 4.09 19.30 48.25
CA ILE A 329 4.96 18.43 47.43
C ILE A 329 5.96 17.78 48.41
N SER A 330 5.51 16.77 49.16
CA SER A 330 6.25 16.18 50.28
C SER A 330 7.44 15.37 49.78
N ASP A 331 7.38 14.86 48.54
CA ASP A 331 8.41 13.97 48.02
C ASP A 331 8.51 14.02 46.48
N TYR A 332 9.26 14.99 45.93
CA TYR A 332 9.53 15.12 44.49
C TYR A 332 10.26 13.89 43.91
N SER A 333 10.94 13.12 44.77
CA SER A 333 11.55 11.82 44.46
C SER A 333 10.54 10.86 43.82
N SER A 334 9.27 10.94 44.23
CA SER A 334 8.21 10.06 43.77
C SER A 334 7.78 10.37 42.33
N ILE A 335 7.78 11.65 41.90
CA ILE A 335 7.51 12.06 40.50
C ILE A 335 8.52 11.43 39.52
N LEU A 336 9.75 11.22 39.99
CA LEU A 336 10.85 10.63 39.23
C LEU A 336 11.09 9.13 39.50
N SER A 337 10.40 8.51 40.46
CA SER A 337 10.64 7.12 40.86
C SER A 337 9.87 6.14 40.00
N SER A 338 10.44 5.82 38.83
CA SER A 338 9.86 4.92 37.81
C SER A 338 9.75 3.44 38.23
N ARG A 339 10.15 3.06 39.46
CA ARG A 339 10.40 1.64 39.81
C ARG A 339 9.28 0.87 40.50
N ALA A 340 8.22 1.53 41.01
CA ALA A 340 7.21 0.81 41.80
C ALA A 340 6.21 0.01 40.94
N HIS A 341 5.80 0.49 39.76
CA HIS A 341 4.72 -0.17 39.00
C HIS A 341 5.19 -1.14 37.91
N VAL A 342 6.41 -1.05 37.40
CA VAL A 342 6.95 -2.06 36.45
C VAL A 342 7.34 -3.35 37.18
N LYS A 343 7.80 -3.26 38.45
CA LYS A 343 8.13 -4.44 39.28
C LYS A 343 6.97 -4.97 40.15
N ASN A 344 6.09 -4.12 40.70
CA ASN A 344 4.95 -4.62 41.50
C ASN A 344 3.75 -5.10 40.65
N ALA A 345 3.67 -4.74 39.36
CA ALA A 345 2.69 -5.35 38.45
C ALA A 345 2.92 -6.85 38.21
N ILE A 346 4.10 -7.37 38.58
CA ILE A 346 4.49 -8.78 38.42
C ILE A 346 4.11 -9.62 39.66
N ARG A 347 3.75 -9.01 40.80
CA ARG A 347 3.70 -9.70 42.10
C ARG A 347 2.37 -9.69 42.86
N VAL A 348 1.29 -9.15 42.28
CA VAL A 348 -0.05 -9.22 42.90
C VAL A 348 -0.90 -10.25 42.16
N PRO A 349 -1.27 -11.39 42.79
CA PRO A 349 -2.16 -12.36 42.19
C PRO A 349 -3.53 -11.73 41.91
N PHE A 350 -4.10 -12.07 40.77
CA PHE A 350 -5.47 -11.71 40.42
C PHE A 350 -6.41 -12.35 41.45
N GLN A 351 -7.17 -11.56 42.22
CA GLN A 351 -8.37 -12.10 42.86
C GLN A 351 -9.36 -12.41 41.74
N THR A 352 -9.64 -13.70 41.58
CA THR A 352 -10.62 -14.27 40.66
C THR A 352 -11.93 -13.49 40.78
N LEU A 353 -12.29 -12.72 39.74
CA LEU A 353 -13.67 -12.29 39.57
C LEU A 353 -14.45 -13.53 39.15
N SER A 354 -15.00 -14.25 40.12
CA SER A 354 -15.99 -15.28 39.87
C SER A 354 -17.26 -14.65 39.28
N PRO A 355 -18.01 -15.36 38.43
CA PRO A 355 -19.32 -14.92 37.94
C PRO A 355 -20.37 -14.66 39.04
N SER A 356 -20.08 -15.02 40.29
CA SER A 356 -20.98 -14.90 41.43
C SER A 356 -21.09 -13.49 42.05
N MET A 357 -20.30 -12.51 41.62
CA MET A 357 -20.41 -11.12 42.09
C MET A 357 -21.41 -10.27 41.28
N LEU A 358 -22.20 -10.91 40.41
CA LEU A 358 -23.28 -10.29 39.62
C LEU A 358 -24.68 -10.62 40.14
N SER A 359 -24.81 -11.26 41.32
CA SER A 359 -26.11 -11.66 41.85
C SER A 359 -26.11 -11.81 43.37
N SER A 360 -26.34 -10.73 44.11
CA SER A 360 -27.02 -10.80 45.42
C SER A 360 -27.24 -9.40 45.98
N GLU A 361 -28.45 -8.86 45.83
CA GLU A 361 -29.16 -8.09 46.87
C GLU A 361 -30.58 -7.76 46.40
N SER A 362 -31.48 -8.73 46.53
CA SER A 362 -32.92 -8.49 46.69
C SER A 362 -33.50 -9.61 47.55
N ARG A 363 -33.48 -9.42 48.87
CA ARG A 363 -34.31 -10.19 49.80
C ARG A 363 -35.67 -9.51 49.89
N LEU A 364 -36.69 -10.13 49.32
CA LEU A 364 -38.10 -9.88 49.64
C LEU A 364 -38.45 -10.49 51.00
N PRO A 365 -39.35 -9.88 51.78
CA PRO A 365 -40.20 -10.59 52.71
C PRO A 365 -41.53 -10.98 52.05
N SER A 366 -41.88 -12.23 52.31
CA SER A 366 -43.13 -13.01 52.15
C SER A 366 -44.50 -12.28 52.18
N THR A 367 -45.41 -12.88 51.39
CA THR A 367 -46.87 -12.71 51.30
C THR A 367 -47.63 -13.05 52.61
N PRO A 368 -48.94 -12.69 52.75
CA PRO A 368 -50.03 -13.67 52.46
C PRO A 368 -51.35 -12.97 51.94
N PRO A 369 -52.55 -13.60 51.85
CA PRO A 369 -53.10 -14.12 50.60
C PRO A 369 -54.60 -13.82 50.28
N ALA A 370 -55.01 -14.23 49.06
CA ALA A 370 -56.32 -14.76 48.64
C ALA A 370 -57.57 -13.85 48.51
N GLN A 371 -58.19 -13.87 47.32
CA GLN A 371 -59.64 -14.11 47.01
C GLN A 371 -59.83 -14.03 45.47
N ARG A 372 -60.06 -15.15 44.78
CA ARG A 372 -61.33 -15.79 44.35
C ARG A 372 -62.17 -14.98 43.35
N ASP A 373 -62.36 -15.60 42.17
CA ASP A 373 -63.55 -15.65 41.30
C ASP A 373 -64.06 -14.31 40.69
N THR A 374 -64.53 -14.18 39.45
CA THR A 374 -65.03 -15.08 38.40
C THR A 374 -65.21 -14.27 37.09
N SER A 375 -65.10 -14.95 35.93
CA SER A 375 -65.76 -14.74 34.60
C SER A 375 -66.43 -13.38 34.28
N GLU A 376 -66.26 -12.75 33.10
CA GLU A 376 -66.82 -13.21 31.81
C GLU A 376 -66.27 -12.43 30.59
N SER A 377 -66.15 -13.18 29.48
CA SER A 377 -66.22 -12.87 28.02
C SER A 377 -66.20 -11.42 27.49
N GLY A 378 -65.57 -11.12 26.35
CA GLY A 378 -65.04 -12.04 25.34
C GLY A 378 -64.49 -11.37 24.07
N GLU A 379 -64.04 -12.26 23.18
CA GLU A 379 -63.73 -12.10 21.74
C GLU A 379 -62.48 -11.27 21.36
N GLY A 380 -61.55 -11.75 20.54
CA GLY A 380 -61.43 -12.99 19.79
C GLY A 380 -60.21 -12.95 18.87
N LYS A 381 -59.25 -13.84 19.18
CA LYS A 381 -58.31 -14.56 18.29
C LYS A 381 -57.25 -13.78 17.47
N GLY A 382 -56.05 -13.72 18.04
CA GLY A 382 -54.78 -13.89 17.33
C GLY A 382 -54.02 -15.08 17.91
N GLN A 383 -53.59 -16.04 17.08
CA GLN A 383 -52.67 -17.11 17.48
C GLN A 383 -51.44 -17.07 16.57
N GLY A 384 -50.28 -16.95 17.22
CA GLY A 384 -48.97 -17.14 16.62
C GLY A 384 -47.96 -17.47 17.72
N LYS A 385 -47.31 -18.63 17.59
CA LYS A 385 -46.02 -19.06 18.16
C LYS A 385 -45.76 -20.50 17.66
N PRO A 386 -44.53 -21.02 17.70
CA PRO A 386 -43.24 -20.37 17.42
C PRO A 386 -42.31 -21.28 16.59
N GLU A 387 -41.42 -20.75 15.73
CA GLU A 387 -40.31 -21.56 15.19
C GLU A 387 -38.99 -20.80 15.03
N VAL A 388 -37.99 -21.34 15.77
CA VAL A 388 -36.57 -21.54 15.49
C VAL A 388 -36.01 -20.96 14.17
N TRP A 389 -34.93 -20.17 14.25
CA TRP A 389 -34.18 -19.71 13.06
C TRP A 389 -32.71 -20.11 13.09
N ARG A 390 -32.31 -20.85 12.03
CA ARG A 390 -30.94 -21.03 11.52
C ARG A 390 -30.67 -20.01 10.40
N PRO A 391 -29.40 -19.71 10.08
CA PRO A 391 -29.01 -18.50 9.35
C PRO A 391 -29.06 -18.67 7.82
N VAL A 392 -29.52 -17.64 7.12
CA VAL A 392 -29.55 -17.57 5.65
C VAL A 392 -28.67 -16.43 5.13
N LEU A 393 -27.91 -16.77 4.09
CA LEU A 393 -27.04 -15.98 3.22
C LEU A 393 -27.75 -14.75 2.65
N CYS A 394 -27.03 -13.62 2.55
CA CYS A 394 -27.53 -12.39 1.94
C CYS A 394 -26.81 -12.07 0.62
N PHE A 395 -27.58 -12.04 -0.47
CA PHE A 395 -27.29 -11.37 -1.75
C PHE A 395 -28.40 -10.31 -1.98
N PRO A 396 -28.29 -9.41 -2.96
CA PRO A 396 -28.35 -7.97 -2.73
C PRO A 396 -29.73 -7.34 -3.02
N LEU A 397 -29.94 -6.19 -2.41
CA LEU A 397 -31.15 -5.36 -2.50
C LEU A 397 -31.41 -4.84 -3.92
N LYS A 398 -32.58 -5.22 -4.46
CA LYS A 398 -33.26 -4.55 -5.57
C LYS A 398 -33.84 -3.22 -5.07
N ARG A 399 -33.48 -2.11 -5.70
CA ARG A 399 -34.18 -0.82 -5.54
C ARG A 399 -35.54 -0.88 -6.25
N LYS A 400 -36.59 -0.51 -5.52
CA LYS A 400 -37.99 -0.54 -5.93
C LYS A 400 -38.35 0.78 -6.62
N ARG A 401 -38.88 0.67 -7.84
CA ARG A 401 -39.61 1.70 -8.60
C ARG A 401 -40.74 2.30 -7.75
N ARG A 402 -40.92 3.62 -7.84
CA ARG A 402 -42.22 4.27 -7.69
C ARG A 402 -42.35 5.31 -8.81
N SER A 403 -43.52 5.27 -9.44
CA SER A 403 -44.00 6.06 -10.57
C SER A 403 -44.58 7.41 -10.12
N SER A 404 -44.42 8.42 -10.96
CA SER A 404 -45.42 9.48 -11.16
C SER A 404 -45.22 10.02 -12.58
N GLU A 405 -46.31 9.98 -13.34
CA GLU A 405 -46.47 10.50 -14.69
C GLU A 405 -46.48 12.04 -14.68
N GLU A 406 -46.42 12.61 -15.89
CA GLU A 406 -46.70 13.99 -16.30
C GLU A 406 -45.49 14.92 -16.58
N GLU A 407 -45.63 15.66 -17.69
CA GLU A 407 -44.76 16.68 -18.30
C GLU A 407 -43.69 16.22 -19.33
N GLU A 408 -44.17 15.72 -20.48
CA GLU A 408 -43.54 15.92 -21.79
C GLU A 408 -44.35 16.97 -22.58
N ALA A 409 -43.84 18.19 -22.69
CA ALA A 409 -44.16 19.13 -23.75
C ALA A 409 -43.00 20.14 -23.90
N GLU A 410 -42.84 20.62 -25.12
CA GLU A 410 -41.91 21.65 -25.58
C GLU A 410 -40.50 21.22 -26.04
N GLU A 411 -40.17 21.73 -27.23
CA GLU A 411 -38.85 21.83 -27.86
C GLU A 411 -38.33 20.64 -28.70
N ARG A 412 -39.13 20.27 -29.70
CA ARG A 412 -38.62 20.20 -31.09
C ARG A 412 -38.85 21.55 -31.76
N ARG A 413 -37.79 22.29 -32.09
CA ARG A 413 -37.72 23.26 -33.22
C ARG A 413 -36.31 23.86 -33.30
N GLN A 414 -35.45 23.28 -34.11
CA GLN A 414 -34.65 24.06 -35.08
C GLN A 414 -33.84 23.12 -35.98
N GLU A 415 -34.46 22.74 -37.09
CA GLU A 415 -33.77 22.39 -38.34
C GLU A 415 -34.51 23.12 -39.46
N ARG A 416 -33.81 23.99 -40.21
CA ARG A 416 -33.86 24.15 -41.68
C ARG A 416 -33.24 25.48 -42.11
N THR A 417 -32.22 25.35 -42.95
CA THR A 417 -31.71 26.18 -44.08
C THR A 417 -30.18 26.00 -44.07
N ASP A 418 -29.48 25.41 -45.04
CA ASP A 418 -29.68 25.38 -46.49
C ASP A 418 -29.07 24.13 -47.14
N GLU A 419 -29.75 23.60 -48.15
CA GLU A 419 -29.16 22.73 -49.17
C GLU A 419 -28.62 23.59 -50.32
N ASN A 420 -27.49 23.15 -50.88
CA ASN A 420 -27.30 22.78 -52.30
C ASN A 420 -26.08 23.42 -53.00
N LYS A 421 -25.04 22.59 -53.25
CA LYS A 421 -24.28 22.51 -54.53
C LYS A 421 -23.27 21.34 -54.55
N ARG A 422 -23.74 20.19 -55.04
CA ARG A 422 -23.17 19.37 -56.14
C ARG A 422 -21.63 19.22 -56.26
N SER A 423 -21.11 17.98 -56.08
CA SER A 423 -20.85 17.00 -57.17
C SER A 423 -19.62 16.08 -56.99
N ARG A 424 -19.86 14.77 -57.19
CA ARG A 424 -19.01 13.69 -57.79
C ARG A 424 -17.83 13.12 -56.95
N SER A 425 -17.52 11.83 -56.89
CA SER A 425 -18.17 10.52 -57.18
C SER A 425 -17.11 9.43 -56.91
N GLY A 426 -17.51 8.26 -56.37
CA GLY A 426 -16.69 7.02 -56.30
C GLY A 426 -16.52 6.48 -54.87
N GLU A 427 -17.55 5.90 -54.28
CA GLU A 427 -17.80 4.43 -54.17
C GLU A 427 -16.88 3.70 -53.15
N LEU A 428 -17.38 3.57 -51.92
CA LEU A 428 -16.99 2.50 -50.99
C LEU A 428 -18.30 1.82 -50.55
N LEU A 429 -18.50 0.59 -51.01
CA LEU A 429 -19.67 -0.22 -50.68
C LEU A 429 -19.51 -0.87 -49.30
N ASP A 430 -20.61 -0.75 -48.58
CA ASP A 430 -20.94 -1.15 -47.22
C ASP A 430 -21.16 -2.66 -47.12
N LEU A 431 -20.59 -3.33 -46.11
CA LEU A 431 -21.01 -4.68 -45.69
C LEU A 431 -20.93 -4.81 -44.17
N THR A 432 -22.08 -4.49 -43.55
CA THR A 432 -22.76 -5.23 -42.48
C THR A 432 -21.93 -5.62 -41.23
N HIS A 433 -22.15 -4.84 -40.17
CA HIS A 433 -21.72 -5.09 -38.80
C HIS A 433 -22.49 -6.29 -38.19
N GLN A 434 -21.99 -7.51 -38.41
CA GLN A 434 -22.48 -8.70 -37.71
C GLN A 434 -21.78 -8.82 -36.34
N HIS A 435 -22.57 -8.74 -35.27
CA HIS A 435 -22.15 -8.96 -33.89
C HIS A 435 -21.58 -10.38 -33.71
N VAL A 436 -20.26 -10.53 -33.69
CA VAL A 436 -19.60 -11.77 -33.24
C VAL A 436 -19.28 -11.63 -31.75
N ARG A 437 -20.04 -12.34 -30.91
CA ARG A 437 -19.71 -12.60 -29.50
C ARG A 437 -18.46 -13.48 -29.45
N THR A 438 -17.28 -12.91 -29.25
CA THR A 438 -16.05 -13.68 -29.04
C THR A 438 -16.04 -14.27 -27.63
N ARG A 439 -16.29 -15.58 -27.53
CA ARG A 439 -16.02 -16.39 -26.34
C ARG A 439 -14.50 -16.51 -26.19
N VAL A 440 -13.92 -15.85 -25.19
CA VAL A 440 -12.53 -16.08 -24.78
C VAL A 440 -12.44 -17.50 -24.19
N ARG A 441 -11.86 -18.44 -24.94
CA ARG A 441 -11.47 -19.76 -24.42
C ARG A 441 -10.16 -19.61 -23.66
N VAL A 442 -10.25 -19.55 -22.33
CA VAL A 442 -9.09 -19.79 -21.47
C VAL A 442 -8.79 -21.29 -21.55
N ARG A 443 -7.63 -21.67 -22.09
CA ARG A 443 -7.12 -23.04 -22.01
C ARG A 443 -6.77 -23.32 -20.55
N VAL A 444 -7.68 -23.97 -19.83
CA VAL A 444 -7.40 -24.61 -18.54
C VAL A 444 -6.58 -25.86 -18.87
N VAL A 445 -5.28 -25.83 -18.56
CA VAL A 445 -4.47 -27.06 -18.53
C VAL A 445 -4.90 -27.81 -17.28
N PHE A 446 -5.71 -28.86 -17.46
CA PHE A 446 -6.01 -29.81 -16.40
C PHE A 446 -4.74 -30.59 -16.06
N ILE A 447 -4.10 -30.29 -14.94
CA ILE A 447 -3.23 -31.26 -14.27
C ILE A 447 -4.18 -32.15 -13.48
N VAL A 448 -4.46 -33.34 -14.02
CA VAL A 448 -5.17 -34.40 -13.29
C VAL A 448 -4.24 -34.85 -12.16
N ARG A 449 -4.51 -34.43 -10.91
CA ARG A 449 -3.98 -35.13 -9.74
C ARG A 449 -4.78 -36.43 -9.61
N SER A 450 -4.15 -37.55 -9.93
CA SER A 450 -4.69 -38.88 -9.64
C SER A 450 -4.74 -39.09 -8.13
N SER A 451 -5.91 -38.89 -7.52
CA SER A 451 -6.17 -39.27 -6.13
C SER A 451 -6.56 -40.74 -6.06
N LEU A 452 -5.62 -41.61 -5.72
CA LEU A 452 -5.91 -42.95 -5.21
C LEU A 452 -6.26 -42.81 -3.72
N HIS A 453 -7.54 -42.95 -3.38
CA HIS A 453 -8.00 -43.13 -2.01
C HIS A 453 -7.98 -44.63 -1.65
N PRO A 454 -7.44 -45.04 -0.49
CA PRO A 454 -7.87 -46.28 0.16
C PRO A 454 -9.08 -46.01 1.06
N GLU A 455 -10.08 -46.90 0.99
CA GLU A 455 -11.32 -46.92 1.78
C GLU A 455 -11.07 -47.10 3.30
N PRO A 456 -11.98 -46.62 4.17
CA PRO A 456 -11.76 -46.58 5.62
C PRO A 456 -12.25 -47.85 6.34
N THR A 457 -11.43 -48.39 7.23
CA THR A 457 -11.84 -49.41 8.22
C THR A 457 -12.14 -48.77 9.58
N ALA A 458 -13.16 -49.33 10.22
CA ALA A 458 -13.86 -48.93 11.45
C ALA A 458 -13.03 -48.46 12.66
N ALA A 459 -13.57 -47.39 13.27
CA ALA A 459 -13.72 -47.04 14.70
C ALA A 459 -12.65 -47.45 15.74
N THR A 460 -12.12 -46.44 16.44
CA THR A 460 -12.10 -46.37 17.92
C THR A 460 -12.01 -44.92 18.40
N ASP A 461 -12.81 -44.59 19.42
CA ASP A 461 -12.88 -43.32 20.14
C ASP A 461 -11.56 -42.88 20.76
N SER A 462 -11.19 -41.61 20.56
CA SER A 462 -10.53 -40.77 21.57
C SER A 462 -10.56 -39.30 21.16
N SER A 463 -11.24 -38.48 21.96
CA SER A 463 -11.10 -37.02 22.13
C SER A 463 -10.27 -36.24 21.09
N ASN A 464 -10.94 -35.52 20.18
CA ASN A 464 -10.30 -34.48 19.36
C ASN A 464 -10.98 -33.13 19.56
N CYS A 465 -10.36 -32.29 20.38
CA CYS A 465 -10.48 -30.85 20.29
C CYS A 465 -9.48 -30.34 19.23
N ASP A 466 -9.89 -29.29 18.52
CA ASP A 466 -9.11 -28.48 17.58
C ASP A 466 -8.99 -28.97 16.12
N GLY A 467 -9.81 -28.38 15.25
CA GLY A 467 -9.83 -28.64 13.81
C GLY A 467 -10.03 -27.38 12.96
N GLY A 468 -9.65 -26.20 13.47
CA GLY A 468 -9.98 -24.92 12.82
C GLY A 468 -8.83 -23.95 12.54
N ASP A 469 -7.58 -24.26 12.91
CA ASP A 469 -6.51 -23.24 13.01
C ASP A 469 -5.34 -23.42 12.02
N VAL A 470 -5.50 -24.15 10.90
CA VAL A 470 -4.45 -24.29 9.86
C VAL A 470 -4.78 -23.46 8.62
N LEU A 471 -3.79 -22.72 8.11
CA LEU A 471 -3.97 -21.82 6.96
C LEU A 471 -3.84 -22.69 5.73
N GLU A 472 -4.86 -22.73 4.90
CA GLU A 472 -4.85 -23.57 3.70
C GLU A 472 -4.52 -22.73 2.47
N ALA A 473 -3.88 -23.35 1.46
CA ALA A 473 -3.57 -22.67 0.20
C ALA A 473 -4.83 -22.09 -0.46
N ALA A 474 -5.98 -22.76 -0.31
CA ALA A 474 -7.29 -22.33 -0.81
C ALA A 474 -7.75 -20.96 -0.28
N ASP A 475 -7.31 -20.57 0.93
CA ASP A 475 -7.65 -19.27 1.51
C ASP A 475 -6.89 -18.10 0.86
N LEU A 476 -5.81 -18.41 0.12
CA LEU A 476 -4.91 -17.45 -0.50
C LEU A 476 -4.77 -17.71 -2.00
N GLU A 477 -5.89 -18.05 -2.65
CA GLU A 477 -5.95 -18.22 -4.10
C GLU A 477 -6.32 -16.94 -4.84
N CYS A 478 -5.65 -16.72 -5.96
CA CYS A 478 -5.99 -15.66 -6.90
C CYS A 478 -7.23 -16.05 -7.70
N SER A 479 -8.27 -15.20 -7.66
CA SER A 479 -9.52 -15.38 -8.41
C SER A 479 -9.36 -15.47 -9.94
N LEU A 480 -8.22 -15.03 -10.50
CA LEU A 480 -7.95 -15.05 -11.94
C LEU A 480 -7.25 -16.32 -12.40
N CYS A 481 -6.24 -16.79 -11.67
CA CYS A 481 -5.49 -17.99 -12.04
C CYS A 481 -5.85 -19.24 -11.22
N MET A 482 -6.68 -19.11 -10.18
CA MET A 482 -7.10 -20.19 -9.28
C MET A 482 -5.92 -20.97 -8.70
N ARG A 483 -4.82 -20.24 -8.43
CA ARG A 483 -3.59 -20.75 -7.83
C ARG A 483 -3.24 -19.86 -6.65
N LEU A 484 -2.39 -20.34 -5.75
CA LEU A 484 -1.80 -19.53 -4.69
C LEU A 484 -1.29 -18.19 -5.23
N PHE A 485 -1.59 -17.10 -4.52
CA PHE A 485 -1.12 -15.76 -4.86
C PHE A 485 0.40 -15.75 -5.04
N TYR A 486 0.85 -15.17 -6.15
CA TYR A 486 2.25 -14.90 -6.43
C TYR A 486 2.41 -13.41 -6.67
N GLU A 487 3.26 -12.76 -5.86
CA GLU A 487 3.38 -11.29 -5.83
C GLU A 487 2.00 -10.62 -5.73
N PRO A 488 1.26 -10.84 -4.61
CA PRO A 488 -0.11 -10.34 -4.47
C PRO A 488 -0.13 -8.82 -4.50
N VAL A 489 -1.06 -8.23 -5.25
CA VAL A 489 -1.26 -6.79 -5.35
C VAL A 489 -2.72 -6.47 -5.07
N THR A 490 -2.95 -5.55 -4.16
CA THR A 490 -4.30 -5.08 -3.80
C THR A 490 -4.61 -3.76 -4.50
N THR A 491 -5.68 -3.72 -5.27
CA THR A 491 -6.17 -2.51 -5.94
C THR A 491 -6.87 -1.56 -4.96
N PRO A 492 -7.05 -0.27 -5.29
CA PRO A 492 -7.78 0.69 -4.44
C PRO A 492 -9.20 0.23 -4.07
N CYS A 493 -9.85 -0.51 -4.96
CA CYS A 493 -11.16 -1.10 -4.72
C CYS A 493 -11.17 -2.30 -3.74
N GLY A 494 -10.01 -2.67 -3.18
CA GLY A 494 -9.88 -3.69 -2.13
C GLY A 494 -9.75 -5.13 -2.64
N HIS A 495 -9.71 -5.34 -3.96
CA HIS A 495 -9.52 -6.68 -4.54
C HIS A 495 -8.04 -7.00 -4.68
N THR A 496 -7.68 -8.26 -4.46
CA THR A 496 -6.28 -8.73 -4.55
C THR A 496 -6.11 -9.76 -5.65
N PHE A 497 -5.04 -9.63 -6.42
CA PHE A 497 -4.68 -10.47 -7.56
C PHE A 497 -3.18 -10.79 -7.52
N CYS A 498 -2.73 -11.81 -8.24
CA CYS A 498 -1.32 -11.90 -8.61
C CYS A 498 -0.97 -10.70 -9.49
N LEU A 499 0.22 -10.12 -9.33
CA LEU A 499 0.71 -8.99 -10.13
C LEU A 499 0.47 -9.21 -11.64
N GLN A 500 1.02 -10.29 -12.18
CA GLN A 500 0.90 -10.62 -13.60
C GLN A 500 -0.54 -10.88 -14.05
N CYS A 501 -1.39 -11.44 -13.18
CA CYS A 501 -2.79 -11.67 -13.52
C CYS A 501 -3.56 -10.36 -13.67
N LEU A 502 -3.33 -9.40 -12.75
CA LEU A 502 -3.93 -8.08 -12.82
C LEU A 502 -3.49 -7.35 -14.08
N GLU A 503 -2.17 -7.30 -14.35
CA GLU A 503 -1.64 -6.63 -15.54
C GLU A 503 -2.20 -7.21 -16.84
N ARG A 504 -2.28 -8.55 -16.96
CA ARG A 504 -2.91 -9.21 -18.12
C ARG A 504 -4.35 -8.75 -18.32
N CYS A 505 -5.13 -8.59 -17.25
CA CYS A 505 -6.49 -8.07 -17.38
C CYS A 505 -6.51 -6.60 -17.81
N LEU A 506 -5.61 -5.80 -17.25
CA LEU A 506 -5.51 -4.36 -17.53
C LEU A 506 -4.99 -4.05 -18.94
N ASP A 507 -4.31 -4.99 -19.60
CA ASP A 507 -3.94 -4.89 -21.01
C ASP A 507 -5.18 -4.86 -21.94
N HIS A 508 -6.30 -5.47 -21.53
CA HIS A 508 -7.55 -5.49 -22.29
C HIS A 508 -8.56 -4.46 -21.83
N ASN A 509 -8.68 -4.24 -20.52
CA ASN A 509 -9.71 -3.38 -19.94
C ASN A 509 -9.18 -2.69 -18.68
N PRO A 510 -9.19 -1.34 -18.61
CA PRO A 510 -8.68 -0.58 -17.46
C PRO A 510 -9.52 -0.71 -16.19
N LYS A 511 -10.46 -1.65 -16.11
CA LYS A 511 -11.37 -1.87 -14.98
C LYS A 511 -10.97 -3.08 -14.15
N CYS A 512 -11.27 -3.02 -12.85
CA CYS A 512 -11.11 -4.15 -11.95
C CYS A 512 -11.87 -5.39 -12.48
N PRO A 513 -11.22 -6.57 -12.59
CA PRO A 513 -11.86 -7.78 -13.09
C PRO A 513 -13.10 -8.21 -12.30
N LEU A 514 -13.11 -7.94 -10.99
CA LEU A 514 -14.16 -8.36 -10.07
C LEU A 514 -15.29 -7.33 -9.93
N CYS A 515 -14.98 -6.08 -9.56
CA CYS A 515 -16.01 -5.06 -9.28
C CYS A 515 -16.27 -4.06 -10.41
N LYS A 516 -15.49 -4.11 -11.51
CA LYS A 516 -15.59 -3.20 -12.67
C LYS A 516 -15.33 -1.71 -12.39
N GLU A 517 -14.78 -1.38 -11.23
CA GLU A 517 -14.30 -0.03 -10.89
C GLU A 517 -13.09 0.35 -11.76
N GLU A 518 -12.99 1.62 -12.15
CA GLU A 518 -11.95 2.13 -13.03
C GLU A 518 -10.58 2.14 -12.32
N LEU A 519 -9.53 1.67 -13.01
CA LEU A 519 -8.15 1.56 -12.52
C LEU A 519 -7.16 2.28 -13.47
N SER A 520 -7.62 3.26 -14.25
CA SER A 520 -6.82 3.99 -15.25
C SER A 520 -5.58 4.68 -14.65
N GLU A 521 -5.71 5.33 -13.49
CA GLU A 521 -4.56 5.96 -12.79
C GLU A 521 -3.52 4.92 -12.35
N TYR A 522 -3.99 3.76 -11.90
CA TYR A 522 -3.14 2.64 -11.48
C TYR A 522 -2.40 2.02 -12.68
N LEU A 523 -3.05 2.02 -13.85
CA LEU A 523 -2.48 1.61 -15.13
C LEU A 523 -1.38 2.54 -15.64
N VAL A 524 -1.55 3.86 -15.51
CA VAL A 524 -0.57 4.86 -15.95
C VAL A 524 0.72 4.72 -15.15
N GLN A 525 0.59 4.56 -13.83
CA GLN A 525 1.73 4.53 -12.93
C GLN A 525 2.53 3.22 -13.05
N ARG A 526 1.89 2.08 -13.41
CA ARG A 526 2.47 0.73 -13.46
C ARG A 526 3.33 0.34 -12.24
N GLN A 527 3.16 1.02 -11.12
CA GLN A 527 3.91 0.80 -9.88
C GLN A 527 3.05 -0.01 -8.91
N PHE A 528 2.93 -1.29 -9.21
CA PHE A 528 2.20 -2.25 -8.42
C PHE A 528 3.06 -2.68 -7.22
N CYS A 529 2.83 -2.12 -6.04
CA CYS A 529 3.49 -2.62 -4.84
C CYS A 529 2.80 -3.88 -4.34
N LYS A 530 3.62 -4.86 -3.97
CA LYS A 530 3.14 -6.12 -3.41
C LYS A 530 2.52 -5.87 -2.03
N THR A 531 1.41 -6.54 -1.76
CA THR A 531 0.72 -6.51 -0.46
C THR A 531 1.58 -7.23 0.57
N VAL A 532 2.38 -6.44 1.31
CA VAL A 532 3.44 -6.90 2.21
C VAL A 532 2.93 -7.89 3.25
N LEU A 533 1.73 -7.67 3.78
CA LEU A 533 1.14 -8.59 4.75
C LEU A 533 0.86 -9.96 4.11
N MET A 534 0.31 -9.99 2.89
CA MET A 534 0.01 -11.25 2.22
C MET A 534 1.28 -12.03 1.85
N GLU A 535 2.33 -11.38 1.35
CA GLU A 535 3.62 -12.04 1.10
C GLU A 535 4.20 -12.69 2.36
N LYS A 536 4.13 -11.98 3.50
CA LYS A 536 4.59 -12.51 4.80
C LYS A 536 3.77 -13.73 5.22
N LEU A 537 2.45 -13.68 5.05
CA LEU A 537 1.58 -14.79 5.41
C LEU A 537 1.85 -16.02 4.53
N ILE A 538 1.94 -15.85 3.22
CA ILE A 538 2.24 -16.94 2.28
C ILE A 538 3.60 -17.56 2.60
N SER A 539 4.63 -16.73 2.77
CA SER A 539 5.99 -17.22 3.03
C SER A 539 6.12 -17.95 4.37
N LYS A 540 5.37 -17.51 5.39
CA LYS A 540 5.45 -18.07 6.74
C LYS A 540 4.62 -19.34 6.91
N TYR A 541 3.42 -19.37 6.35
CA TYR A 541 2.45 -20.44 6.60
C TYR A 541 2.28 -21.42 5.43
N LEU A 542 2.68 -21.05 4.21
CA LEU A 542 2.57 -21.88 3.00
C LEU A 542 3.91 -21.95 2.21
N PRO A 543 5.04 -22.27 2.85
CA PRO A 543 6.35 -22.22 2.20
C PRO A 543 6.50 -23.24 1.07
N THR A 544 5.93 -24.45 1.22
CA THR A 544 5.98 -25.52 0.21
C THR A 544 5.23 -25.12 -1.05
N ASP A 545 3.98 -24.66 -0.90
CA ASP A 545 3.15 -24.20 -2.02
C ASP A 545 3.76 -22.97 -2.71
N LEU A 546 4.41 -22.09 -1.95
CA LEU A 546 5.14 -20.95 -2.51
C LEU A 546 6.32 -21.39 -3.38
N VAL A 547 7.12 -22.37 -2.94
CA VAL A 547 8.23 -22.92 -3.72
C VAL A 547 7.73 -23.58 -5.00
N GLU A 548 6.65 -24.36 -4.93
CA GLU A 548 6.00 -24.93 -6.11
C GLU A 548 5.52 -23.84 -7.07
N ARG A 549 4.86 -22.80 -6.53
CA ARG A 549 4.38 -21.67 -7.34
C ARG A 549 5.52 -20.92 -8.02
N GLN A 550 6.63 -20.70 -7.31
CA GLN A 550 7.86 -20.11 -7.85
C GLN A 550 8.49 -20.96 -8.93
N LYS A 551 8.50 -22.29 -8.76
CA LYS A 551 9.01 -23.23 -9.77
C LYS A 551 8.20 -23.13 -11.06
N ILE A 552 6.87 -23.21 -10.98
CA ILE A 552 5.97 -23.07 -12.14
C ILE A 552 6.21 -21.73 -12.84
N GLN A 553 6.32 -20.65 -12.08
CA GLN A 553 6.57 -19.31 -12.65
C GLN A 553 7.91 -19.24 -13.39
N ARG A 554 8.96 -19.86 -12.83
CA ARG A 554 10.29 -19.89 -13.44
C ARG A 554 10.31 -20.71 -14.73
N GLU A 555 9.62 -21.85 -14.75
CA GLU A 555 9.47 -22.70 -15.93
C GLU A 555 8.69 -21.97 -17.04
N GLU A 556 7.56 -21.33 -16.69
CA GLU A 556 6.77 -20.51 -17.63
C GLU A 556 7.61 -19.35 -18.21
N MET A 557 8.41 -18.66 -17.37
CA MET A 557 9.32 -17.59 -17.84
C MET A 557 10.45 -18.12 -18.73
N ALA A 558 11.03 -19.26 -18.38
CA ALA A 558 12.10 -19.88 -19.16
C ALA A 558 11.61 -20.28 -20.56
N GLU A 559 10.40 -20.86 -20.66
CA GLU A 559 9.77 -21.20 -21.93
C GLU A 559 9.55 -19.95 -22.80
N LEU A 560 9.01 -18.88 -22.22
CA LEU A 560 8.75 -17.62 -22.94
C LEU A 560 10.02 -16.84 -23.30
N SER A 561 11.14 -17.08 -22.60
CA SER A 561 12.43 -16.42 -22.90
C SER A 561 13.20 -17.05 -24.06
N ASN A 562 12.70 -18.16 -24.61
CA ASN A 562 13.38 -18.87 -25.69
C ASN A 562 13.27 -18.08 -27.01
N LEU A 563 14.41 -17.62 -27.53
CA LEU A 563 14.49 -16.85 -28.79
C LEU A 563 14.62 -17.73 -30.04
N ASN A 564 14.36 -19.03 -29.95
CA ASN A 564 14.31 -19.96 -31.08
C ASN A 564 12.97 -20.68 -31.19
N LYS A 565 12.22 -20.80 -30.09
CA LYS A 565 10.93 -21.50 -30.05
C LYS A 565 9.84 -20.58 -29.53
N ASN A 566 8.67 -20.63 -30.16
CA ASN A 566 7.51 -19.79 -29.83
C ASN A 566 7.86 -18.28 -29.75
N VAL A 567 8.79 -17.82 -30.58
CA VAL A 567 9.20 -16.42 -30.63
C VAL A 567 7.98 -15.57 -31.01
N PRO A 568 7.64 -14.53 -30.24
CA PRO A 568 6.52 -13.65 -30.57
C PRO A 568 6.73 -12.94 -31.91
N ILE A 569 5.74 -12.98 -32.80
CA ILE A 569 5.78 -12.38 -34.14
C ILE A 569 4.76 -11.24 -34.24
N PHE A 570 5.26 -10.04 -34.52
CA PHE A 570 4.46 -8.90 -34.94
C PHE A 570 4.35 -8.87 -36.47
N VAL A 571 3.14 -8.79 -36.99
CA VAL A 571 2.87 -8.84 -38.43
C VAL A 571 2.47 -7.44 -38.89
N CYS A 572 3.36 -6.74 -39.60
CA CYS A 572 3.09 -5.38 -40.03
C CYS A 572 3.92 -4.97 -41.26
N THR A 573 5.16 -4.51 -41.05
CA THR A 573 6.04 -3.97 -42.11
C THR A 573 7.35 -4.74 -42.18
N MET A 574 8.10 -4.54 -43.26
CA MET A 574 9.46 -5.04 -43.36
C MET A 574 10.34 -4.33 -42.32
N ALA A 575 11.15 -5.12 -41.61
CA ALA A 575 12.21 -4.60 -40.77
C ALA A 575 13.55 -5.23 -41.14
N PHE A 576 14.62 -4.48 -40.91
CA PHE A 576 15.96 -4.88 -41.32
C PHE A 576 16.95 -4.76 -40.16
N PRO A 577 18.03 -5.57 -40.17
CA PRO A 577 19.10 -5.43 -39.19
C PRO A 577 19.64 -4.00 -39.12
N THR A 578 19.99 -3.54 -37.92
CA THR A 578 20.54 -2.20 -37.61
C THR A 578 19.60 -1.01 -37.85
N VAL A 579 18.46 -1.21 -38.49
CA VAL A 579 17.52 -0.13 -38.82
C VAL A 579 16.52 0.09 -37.66
N PRO A 580 16.32 1.33 -37.19
CA PRO A 580 15.29 1.67 -36.21
C PRO A 580 13.88 1.42 -36.75
N CYS A 581 12.98 0.92 -35.90
CA CYS A 581 11.58 0.68 -36.24
C CYS A 581 10.69 1.10 -35.05
N PRO A 582 10.27 2.37 -34.97
CA PRO A 582 9.33 2.81 -33.94
C PRO A 582 7.93 2.26 -34.23
N LEU A 583 7.29 1.67 -33.23
CA LEU A 583 5.97 1.04 -33.36
C LEU A 583 4.97 1.67 -32.40
N HIS A 584 3.76 1.92 -32.90
CA HIS A 584 2.63 2.34 -32.08
C HIS A 584 1.72 1.13 -31.82
N ILE A 585 1.76 0.63 -30.59
CA ILE A 585 1.05 -0.58 -30.15
C ILE A 585 -0.20 -0.16 -29.39
N PHE A 586 -1.37 -0.46 -29.96
CA PHE A 586 -2.67 -0.17 -29.36
C PHE A 586 -3.50 -1.44 -29.07
N GLU A 587 -3.30 -2.52 -29.84
CA GLU A 587 -4.08 -3.74 -29.65
C GLU A 587 -3.66 -4.50 -28.38
N PRO A 588 -4.62 -4.98 -27.57
CA PRO A 588 -4.35 -5.67 -26.31
C PRO A 588 -3.42 -6.89 -26.40
N CYS A 589 -3.52 -7.70 -27.44
CA CYS A 589 -2.67 -8.89 -27.60
C CYS A 589 -1.19 -8.51 -27.79
N TYR A 590 -0.91 -7.45 -28.57
CA TYR A 590 0.44 -6.95 -28.76
C TYR A 590 0.97 -6.18 -27.54
N ARG A 591 0.09 -5.53 -26.76
CA ARG A 591 0.48 -4.96 -25.45
C ARG A 591 0.99 -6.05 -24.50
N LEU A 592 0.28 -7.18 -24.43
CA LEU A 592 0.72 -8.38 -23.70
C LEU A 592 2.06 -8.92 -24.25
N MET A 593 2.18 -9.02 -25.57
CA MET A 593 3.39 -9.50 -26.24
C MET A 593 4.62 -8.67 -25.84
N ILE A 594 4.55 -7.35 -25.97
CA ILE A 594 5.65 -6.43 -25.63
C ILE A 594 6.00 -6.53 -24.14
N ARG A 595 4.99 -6.57 -23.27
CA ARG A 595 5.22 -6.71 -21.83
C ARG A 595 5.95 -8.01 -21.49
N ARG A 596 5.58 -9.15 -22.10
CA ARG A 596 6.29 -10.42 -21.90
C ARG A 596 7.73 -10.38 -22.37
N CYS A 597 8.01 -9.69 -23.49
CA CYS A 597 9.39 -9.52 -23.98
C CYS A 597 10.24 -8.79 -22.92
N ILE A 598 9.67 -7.79 -22.25
CA ILE A 598 10.33 -7.04 -21.18
C ILE A 598 10.48 -7.88 -19.91
N GLU A 599 9.40 -8.53 -19.45
CA GLU A 599 9.37 -9.34 -18.22
C GLU A 599 10.32 -10.55 -18.27
N THR A 600 10.41 -11.21 -19.43
CA THR A 600 11.34 -12.33 -19.64
C THR A 600 12.80 -11.87 -19.76
N GLY A 601 13.04 -10.57 -19.93
CA GLY A 601 14.36 -9.98 -20.13
C GLY A 601 14.93 -10.18 -21.54
N THR A 602 14.20 -10.86 -22.44
CA THR A 602 14.65 -11.03 -23.83
C THR A 602 14.69 -9.71 -24.57
N ASN A 603 13.74 -8.81 -24.26
CA ASN A 603 13.51 -7.55 -24.94
C ASN A 603 13.43 -7.70 -26.46
N CYS A 604 13.04 -8.87 -26.98
CA CYS A 604 13.09 -9.16 -28.41
C CYS A 604 11.79 -9.80 -28.90
N PHE A 605 11.39 -9.47 -30.12
CA PHE A 605 10.30 -10.13 -30.85
C PHE A 605 10.59 -10.10 -32.36
N GLY A 606 10.02 -11.04 -33.11
CA GLY A 606 10.15 -11.09 -34.56
C GLY A 606 9.18 -10.16 -35.27
N MET A 607 9.61 -9.56 -36.37
CA MET A 607 8.77 -8.78 -37.28
C MET A 607 8.72 -9.48 -38.64
N CYS A 608 7.52 -9.76 -39.13
CA CYS A 608 7.28 -10.35 -40.44
C CYS A 608 6.25 -9.54 -41.25
N LEU A 609 6.36 -9.63 -42.57
CA LEU A 609 5.34 -9.12 -43.48
C LEU A 609 4.10 -10.03 -43.44
N ALA A 610 2.91 -9.45 -43.63
CA ALA A 610 1.68 -10.23 -43.77
C ALA A 610 1.72 -11.12 -45.03
N ASP A 611 1.20 -12.34 -44.88
CA ASP A 611 1.03 -13.30 -45.97
C ASP A 611 -0.43 -13.79 -46.00
N ASN A 612 -1.06 -13.73 -47.16
CA ASN A 612 -2.49 -14.01 -47.29
C ASN A 612 -2.84 -15.49 -47.08
N VAL A 613 -1.87 -16.40 -47.16
CA VAL A 613 -2.07 -17.85 -47.07
C VAL A 613 -1.62 -18.36 -45.71
N LYS A 614 -0.44 -17.96 -45.26
CA LYS A 614 0.19 -18.44 -44.02
C LYS A 614 -0.03 -17.52 -42.81
N GLY A 615 -0.67 -16.37 -43.01
CA GLY A 615 -0.77 -15.30 -42.02
C GLY A 615 0.43 -14.35 -42.06
N PHE A 616 1.66 -14.90 -42.04
CA PHE A 616 2.89 -14.11 -42.16
C PHE A 616 4.00 -14.83 -42.92
N ALA A 617 4.93 -14.02 -43.46
CA ALA A 617 6.02 -14.45 -44.32
C ALA A 617 7.01 -15.41 -43.61
N ASP A 618 7.66 -16.27 -44.40
CA ASP A 618 8.64 -17.26 -43.91
C ASP A 618 9.98 -16.63 -43.47
N TYR A 619 10.19 -15.34 -43.70
CA TYR A 619 11.42 -14.62 -43.35
C TYR A 619 11.08 -13.32 -42.63
N GLY A 620 11.89 -12.99 -41.63
CA GLY A 620 11.68 -11.81 -40.80
C GLY A 620 12.96 -11.32 -40.14
N CYS A 621 12.81 -10.25 -39.37
CA CYS A 621 13.89 -9.65 -38.59
C CYS A 621 13.50 -9.61 -37.11
N LEU A 622 14.40 -10.09 -36.25
CA LEU A 622 14.27 -9.97 -34.81
C LEU A 622 14.54 -8.52 -34.42
N LEU A 623 13.57 -7.89 -33.76
CA LEU A 623 13.63 -6.54 -33.24
C LEU A 623 13.96 -6.58 -31.75
N GLU A 624 14.87 -5.72 -31.30
CA GLU A 624 15.14 -5.47 -29.89
C GLU A 624 14.43 -4.18 -29.46
N ILE A 625 13.73 -4.25 -28.34
CA ILE A 625 13.07 -3.13 -27.66
C ILE A 625 14.14 -2.30 -26.93
N ARG A 626 14.22 -1.01 -27.26
CA ARG A 626 15.13 -0.05 -26.61
C ARG A 626 14.44 0.69 -25.48
N ASP A 627 13.26 1.23 -25.74
CA ASP A 627 12.43 1.90 -24.76
C ASP A 627 10.94 1.80 -25.11
N VAL A 628 10.10 1.91 -24.09
CA VAL A 628 8.64 1.89 -24.24
C VAL A 628 8.02 3.05 -23.45
N LYS A 629 7.19 3.83 -24.13
CA LYS A 629 6.38 4.90 -23.53
C LYS A 629 4.92 4.46 -23.49
N PHE A 630 4.36 4.38 -22.29
CA PHE A 630 2.96 4.01 -22.07
C PHE A 630 2.08 5.27 -21.94
N PHE A 631 0.87 5.20 -22.49
CA PHE A 631 -0.15 6.25 -22.39
C PHE A 631 -1.28 5.83 -21.44
N SER A 632 -2.08 6.80 -21.01
CA SER A 632 -3.17 6.59 -20.05
C SER A 632 -4.33 5.72 -20.56
N ASP A 633 -4.50 5.66 -21.87
CA ASP A 633 -5.46 4.78 -22.55
C ASP A 633 -4.92 3.36 -22.76
N GLY A 634 -3.71 3.08 -22.30
CA GLY A 634 -3.03 1.80 -22.43
C GLY A 634 -2.32 1.60 -23.77
N ARG A 635 -2.34 2.58 -24.69
CA ARG A 635 -1.47 2.55 -25.87
C ARG A 635 -0.01 2.64 -25.45
N SER A 636 0.88 2.21 -26.33
CA SER A 636 2.31 2.35 -26.12
C SER A 636 3.05 2.67 -27.41
N VAL A 637 4.09 3.50 -27.31
CA VAL A 637 5.09 3.68 -28.36
C VAL A 637 6.31 2.88 -27.95
N VAL A 638 6.70 1.93 -28.79
CA VAL A 638 7.82 1.01 -28.59
C VAL A 638 8.89 1.39 -29.59
N ASN A 639 10.03 1.86 -29.11
CA ASN A 639 11.19 2.10 -29.95
C ASN A 639 11.98 0.80 -30.07
N THR A 640 12.22 0.36 -31.30
CA THR A 640 12.93 -0.90 -31.56
C THR A 640 14.03 -0.72 -32.58
N ILE A 641 14.98 -1.66 -32.61
CA ILE A 641 16.03 -1.75 -33.63
C ILE A 641 16.14 -3.18 -34.13
N GLY A 642 16.31 -3.36 -35.44
CA GLY A 642 16.54 -4.69 -36.00
C GLY A 642 17.89 -5.27 -35.60
N ARG A 643 17.94 -6.56 -35.30
CA ARG A 643 19.14 -7.25 -34.83
C ARG A 643 19.57 -8.39 -35.73
N ARG A 644 18.73 -9.41 -35.91
CA ARG A 644 19.09 -10.64 -36.62
C ARG A 644 17.99 -11.05 -37.57
N ARG A 645 18.39 -11.58 -38.72
CA ARG A 645 17.45 -12.17 -39.67
C ARG A 645 17.14 -13.58 -39.24
N PHE A 646 15.92 -14.02 -39.55
CA PHE A 646 15.51 -15.38 -39.28
C PHE A 646 14.61 -15.92 -40.37
N LYS A 647 14.56 -17.25 -40.42
CA LYS A 647 13.61 -18.03 -41.18
C LYS A 647 12.64 -18.72 -40.22
N VAL A 648 11.36 -18.68 -40.57
CA VAL A 648 10.29 -19.38 -39.84
C VAL A 648 10.35 -20.86 -40.20
N VAL A 649 10.51 -21.70 -39.19
CA VAL A 649 10.47 -23.15 -39.30
C VAL A 649 9.04 -23.65 -39.08
N GLN A 650 8.34 -23.05 -38.12
CA GLN A 650 6.97 -23.42 -37.78
C GLN A 650 6.15 -22.20 -37.37
N HIS A 651 4.94 -22.08 -37.93
CA HIS A 651 3.95 -21.06 -37.56
C HIS A 651 3.07 -21.54 -36.40
N SER A 652 2.76 -20.65 -35.47
CA SER A 652 1.91 -20.94 -34.31
C SER A 652 1.21 -19.65 -33.81
N GLU A 653 0.31 -19.80 -32.83
CA GLU A 653 -0.38 -18.67 -32.19
C GLU A 653 -0.48 -18.92 -30.68
N ARG A 654 -0.27 -17.88 -29.87
CA ARG A 654 -0.40 -17.92 -28.40
C ARG A 654 -1.05 -16.63 -27.90
N ASP A 655 -2.07 -16.77 -27.05
CA ASP A 655 -2.77 -15.65 -26.39
C ASP A 655 -3.24 -14.54 -27.36
N GLY A 656 -3.60 -14.90 -28.60
CA GLY A 656 -4.13 -13.98 -29.61
C GLY A 656 -3.09 -13.19 -30.40
N TYR A 657 -1.80 -13.51 -30.30
CA TYR A 657 -0.76 -13.03 -31.20
C TYR A 657 0.03 -14.20 -31.82
N ASN A 658 0.65 -13.94 -32.98
CA ASN A 658 1.39 -14.96 -33.73
C ASN A 658 2.70 -15.32 -33.03
N THR A 659 3.10 -16.59 -33.10
CA THR A 659 4.38 -17.08 -32.60
C THR A 659 5.05 -17.96 -33.66
N ALA A 660 6.38 -18.08 -33.62
CA ALA A 660 7.10 -18.94 -34.54
C ALA A 660 8.30 -19.64 -33.90
N ASP A 661 8.57 -20.86 -34.36
CA ASP A 661 9.90 -21.45 -34.20
C ASP A 661 10.78 -20.94 -35.34
N ILE A 662 11.96 -20.44 -34.99
CA ILE A 662 12.82 -19.70 -35.92
C ILE A 662 14.26 -20.23 -35.95
N GLU A 663 14.86 -20.13 -37.13
CA GLU A 663 16.27 -20.40 -37.38
C GLU A 663 16.94 -19.09 -37.81
N TYR A 664 18.08 -18.76 -37.19
CA TYR A 664 18.80 -17.53 -37.52
C TYR A 664 19.51 -17.65 -38.87
N LEU A 665 19.50 -16.57 -39.64
CA LEU A 665 20.19 -16.49 -40.92
C LEU A 665 21.47 -15.66 -40.79
N GLU A 666 22.55 -16.23 -41.28
CA GLU A 666 23.87 -15.58 -41.33
C GLU A 666 24.39 -15.58 -42.77
N ASP A 667 25.19 -14.55 -43.10
CA ASP A 667 25.84 -14.46 -44.40
C ASP A 667 27.00 -15.45 -44.49
N VAL A 668 27.02 -16.19 -45.61
CA VAL A 668 28.08 -17.14 -45.91
C VAL A 668 29.36 -16.39 -46.21
N LYS A 669 30.40 -16.68 -45.44
CA LYS A 669 31.73 -16.08 -45.62
C LYS A 669 32.42 -16.64 -46.86
N VAL A 670 33.15 -15.78 -47.56
CA VAL A 670 33.97 -16.11 -48.73
C VAL A 670 35.42 -15.75 -48.44
N GLU A 671 36.37 -16.54 -48.95
CA GLU A 671 37.80 -16.34 -48.69
C GLU A 671 38.60 -16.24 -50.01
N GLY A 672 39.78 -15.62 -49.96
CA GLY A 672 40.75 -15.62 -51.05
C GLY A 672 40.36 -14.70 -52.22
N VAL A 673 40.32 -15.23 -53.45
CA VAL A 673 40.03 -14.41 -54.65
C VAL A 673 38.60 -13.87 -54.63
N ALA A 674 37.65 -14.67 -54.16
CA ALA A 674 36.23 -14.30 -54.08
C ALA A 674 35.98 -13.16 -53.07
N GLU A 675 36.80 -13.05 -52.03
CA GLU A 675 36.75 -11.96 -51.05
C GLU A 675 37.17 -10.63 -51.67
N ARG A 676 38.29 -10.59 -52.42
CA ARG A 676 38.73 -9.36 -53.12
C ARG A 676 37.73 -8.91 -54.18
N GLU A 677 37.11 -9.85 -54.91
CA GLU A 677 36.01 -9.53 -55.84
C GLU A 677 34.80 -8.94 -55.10
N LEU A 678 34.50 -9.47 -53.92
CA LEU A 678 33.40 -9.00 -53.08
C LEU A 678 33.66 -7.59 -52.55
N GLU A 679 34.88 -7.30 -52.11
CA GLU A 679 35.33 -5.96 -51.69
C GLU A 679 35.20 -4.95 -52.84
N SER A 680 35.71 -5.29 -54.02
CA SER A 680 35.59 -4.42 -55.19
C SER A 680 34.13 -4.16 -55.58
N LEU A 681 33.27 -5.19 -55.52
CA LEU A 681 31.84 -5.02 -55.76
C LEU A 681 31.18 -4.18 -54.67
N HIS A 682 31.52 -4.41 -53.40
CA HIS A 682 31.02 -3.64 -52.27
C HIS A 682 31.30 -2.15 -52.43
N ASP A 683 32.55 -1.78 -52.72
CA ASP A 683 32.94 -0.38 -52.90
C ASP A 683 32.21 0.27 -54.07
N ALA A 684 32.16 -0.41 -55.21
CA ALA A 684 31.46 0.11 -56.39
C ALA A 684 29.95 0.33 -56.14
N VAL A 685 29.30 -0.54 -55.37
CA VAL A 685 27.87 -0.41 -55.05
C VAL A 685 27.63 0.64 -53.99
N TYR A 686 28.52 0.75 -52.99
CA TYR A 686 28.45 1.82 -51.99
C TYR A 686 28.58 3.20 -52.65
N ASP A 687 29.55 3.38 -53.53
CA ASP A 687 29.77 4.66 -54.21
C ASP A 687 28.55 5.03 -55.08
N GLN A 688 27.93 4.05 -55.75
CA GLN A 688 26.66 4.25 -56.47
C GLN A 688 25.51 4.62 -55.54
N ALA A 689 25.41 3.98 -54.37
CA ALA A 689 24.41 4.31 -53.37
C ALA A 689 24.59 5.74 -52.85
N LEU A 690 25.83 6.16 -52.59
CA LEU A 690 26.16 7.51 -52.14
C LEU A 690 25.79 8.57 -53.18
N VAL A 691 26.09 8.32 -54.46
CA VAL A 691 25.66 9.18 -55.58
C VAL A 691 24.13 9.28 -55.62
N TRP A 692 23.43 8.15 -55.47
CA TRP A 692 21.97 8.14 -55.44
C TRP A 692 21.40 8.92 -54.26
N VAL A 693 21.90 8.72 -53.03
CA VAL A 693 21.45 9.44 -51.84
C VAL A 693 21.70 10.95 -51.99
N ASN A 694 22.88 11.34 -52.49
CA ASN A 694 23.20 12.76 -52.70
C ASN A 694 22.45 13.40 -53.87
N SER A 695 21.87 12.61 -54.77
CA SER A 695 20.98 13.09 -55.83
C SER A 695 19.52 13.30 -55.39
N LEU A 696 19.16 12.92 -54.15
CA LEU A 696 17.82 13.16 -53.60
C LEU A 696 17.61 14.65 -53.35
N LYS A 697 16.36 15.12 -53.47
CA LYS A 697 16.00 16.49 -53.07
C LYS A 697 16.23 16.67 -51.57
N THR A 698 16.63 17.87 -51.15
CA THR A 698 16.94 18.20 -49.74
C THR A 698 15.82 17.78 -48.80
N GLU A 699 14.56 18.09 -49.12
CA GLU A 699 13.39 17.72 -48.31
C GLU A 699 13.23 16.19 -48.14
N GLN A 700 13.55 15.41 -49.17
CA GLN A 700 13.47 13.95 -49.09
C GLN A 700 14.60 13.39 -48.23
N LYS A 701 15.80 13.94 -48.38
CA LYS A 701 16.99 13.57 -47.59
C LYS A 701 16.77 13.86 -46.11
N GLU A 702 16.30 15.06 -45.76
CA GLU A 702 15.99 15.43 -44.37
C GLU A 702 14.92 14.53 -43.74
N ARG A 703 13.88 14.15 -44.50
CA ARG A 703 12.85 13.21 -44.02
C ARG A 703 13.40 11.81 -43.78
N ILE A 704 14.26 11.33 -44.66
CA ILE A 704 14.91 10.01 -44.52
C ILE A 704 15.83 10.02 -43.30
N GLU A 705 16.71 11.02 -43.20
CA GLU A 705 17.65 11.15 -42.09
C GLU A 705 16.94 11.35 -40.75
N GLY A 706 15.82 12.09 -40.74
CA GLY A 706 14.98 12.25 -39.55
C GLY A 706 14.31 10.97 -39.07
N HIS A 707 14.04 10.00 -39.95
CA HIS A 707 13.37 8.74 -39.58
C HIS A 707 14.34 7.57 -39.38
N PHE A 708 15.31 7.41 -40.28
CA PHE A 708 16.24 6.28 -40.31
C PHE A 708 17.66 6.62 -39.83
N GLY A 709 17.97 7.90 -39.62
CA GLY A 709 19.33 8.38 -39.39
C GLY A 709 20.12 8.55 -40.69
N PRO A 710 21.35 9.09 -40.62
CA PRO A 710 22.22 9.23 -41.78
C PRO A 710 22.64 7.86 -42.34
N MET A 711 23.01 7.83 -43.62
CA MET A 711 23.55 6.63 -44.25
C MET A 711 24.83 6.18 -43.51
N PRO A 712 24.92 4.91 -43.07
CA PRO A 712 26.12 4.41 -42.40
C PRO A 712 27.38 4.47 -43.28
N GLU A 713 28.53 4.62 -42.64
CA GLU A 713 29.85 4.55 -43.29
C GLU A 713 30.16 3.14 -43.79
N LYS A 714 31.20 3.01 -44.63
CA LYS A 714 31.70 1.70 -45.08
C LYS A 714 32.23 0.91 -43.88
N ASP A 715 31.73 -0.30 -43.70
CA ASP A 715 32.24 -1.21 -42.68
C ASP A 715 33.71 -1.59 -42.99
N SER A 716 34.60 -1.45 -42.01
CA SER A 716 36.03 -1.77 -42.17
C SER A 716 36.29 -3.27 -42.40
N GLU A 717 35.39 -4.13 -41.92
CA GLU A 717 35.44 -5.59 -42.08
C GLU A 717 34.08 -6.11 -42.56
N LEU A 718 33.97 -6.37 -43.87
CA LEU A 718 32.70 -6.65 -44.55
C LEU A 718 31.97 -7.89 -44.04
N GLN A 719 32.74 -8.89 -43.61
CA GLN A 719 32.26 -10.22 -43.25
C GLN A 719 32.25 -10.45 -41.72
N ALA A 720 32.51 -9.41 -40.92
CA ALA A 720 32.51 -9.48 -39.46
C ALA A 720 31.10 -9.65 -38.89
N CYS A 721 30.14 -8.90 -39.44
CA CYS A 721 28.76 -8.93 -39.01
C CYS A 721 28.04 -10.15 -39.63
N PRO A 722 27.31 -10.97 -38.85
CA PRO A 722 26.52 -12.09 -39.39
C PRO A 722 25.45 -11.68 -40.40
N ASN A 723 25.02 -10.41 -40.40
CA ASN A 723 24.05 -9.89 -41.36
C ASN A 723 24.70 -9.14 -42.53
N GLY A 724 26.04 -9.06 -42.59
CA GLY A 724 26.74 -8.20 -43.54
C GLY A 724 26.62 -6.69 -43.22
N PRO A 725 27.05 -5.83 -44.16
CA PRO A 725 27.22 -4.39 -43.94
C PRO A 725 25.94 -3.65 -43.56
N SER A 726 26.03 -2.72 -42.61
CA SER A 726 24.88 -2.00 -42.04
C SER A 726 24.21 -1.08 -43.07
N TRP A 727 25.00 -0.40 -43.89
CA TRP A 727 24.51 0.51 -44.92
C TRP A 727 23.64 -0.19 -45.98
N CYS A 728 23.86 -1.49 -46.25
CA CYS A 728 23.05 -2.26 -47.19
C CYS A 728 21.59 -2.34 -46.71
N TRP A 729 21.41 -2.55 -45.40
CA TRP A 729 20.11 -2.66 -44.77
C TRP A 729 19.41 -1.30 -44.66
N TRP A 730 20.17 -0.26 -44.31
CA TRP A 730 19.67 1.11 -44.33
C TRP A 730 19.18 1.50 -45.74
N LEU A 731 19.96 1.19 -46.77
CA LEU A 731 19.60 1.49 -48.15
C LEU A 731 18.34 0.72 -48.57
N LEU A 732 18.25 -0.58 -48.28
CA LEU A 732 17.05 -1.39 -48.56
C LEU A 732 15.79 -0.86 -47.87
N ALA A 733 15.92 -0.28 -46.67
CA ALA A 733 14.80 0.33 -45.94
C ALA A 733 14.34 1.66 -46.57
N VAL A 734 15.26 2.44 -47.14
CA VAL A 734 15.00 3.77 -47.71
C VAL A 734 14.57 3.71 -49.18
N LEU A 735 14.97 2.67 -49.92
CA LEU A 735 14.57 2.48 -51.31
C LEU A 735 13.04 2.33 -51.40
N PRO A 736 12.37 2.98 -52.37
CA PRO A 736 10.92 2.93 -52.57
C PRO A 736 10.48 1.61 -53.20
N LEU A 737 10.78 0.50 -52.51
CA LEU A 737 10.42 -0.85 -52.89
C LEU A 737 9.21 -1.30 -52.07
N GLU A 738 8.27 -2.00 -52.69
CA GLU A 738 7.21 -2.68 -51.95
C GLU A 738 7.79 -3.79 -51.08
N GLY A 739 7.16 -4.06 -49.92
CA GLY A 739 7.65 -5.05 -48.96
C GLY A 739 7.87 -6.45 -49.55
N ARG A 740 7.04 -6.87 -50.52
CA ARG A 740 7.19 -8.16 -51.21
C ARG A 740 8.45 -8.21 -52.08
N ALA A 741 8.89 -7.09 -52.64
CA ALA A 741 10.14 -7.00 -53.40
C ALA A 741 11.37 -6.91 -52.48
N GLN A 742 11.21 -6.40 -51.25
CA GLN A 742 12.25 -6.36 -50.23
C GLN A 742 12.51 -7.72 -49.57
N LEU A 743 11.47 -8.55 -49.38
CA LEU A 743 11.55 -9.84 -48.68
C LEU A 743 12.66 -10.78 -49.19
N PRO A 744 12.87 -10.96 -50.52
CA PRO A 744 13.98 -11.76 -51.02
C PRO A 744 15.36 -11.29 -50.56
N PHE A 745 15.59 -9.97 -50.44
CA PHE A 745 16.87 -9.44 -49.97
C PHE A 745 17.18 -9.84 -48.52
N LEU A 746 16.13 -9.93 -47.69
CA LEU A 746 16.24 -10.39 -46.31
C LEU A 746 16.63 -11.87 -46.25
N ALA A 747 16.10 -12.69 -47.16
CA ALA A 747 16.32 -14.14 -47.22
C ALA A 747 17.69 -14.55 -47.81
N ILE A 748 18.33 -13.69 -48.62
CA ILE A 748 19.62 -14.00 -49.26
C ILE A 748 20.73 -14.10 -48.19
N THR A 749 21.50 -15.19 -48.20
CA THR A 749 22.68 -15.41 -47.35
C THR A 749 24.02 -15.15 -48.07
N SER A 750 24.00 -14.82 -49.36
CA SER A 750 25.20 -14.44 -50.12
C SER A 750 25.29 -12.93 -50.27
N LEU A 751 26.30 -12.31 -49.65
CA LEU A 751 26.51 -10.86 -49.73
C LEU A 751 26.73 -10.40 -51.18
N LYS A 752 27.48 -11.17 -51.98
CA LYS A 752 27.69 -10.89 -53.43
C LYS A 752 26.37 -10.78 -54.19
N ASN A 753 25.44 -11.71 -53.95
CA ASN A 753 24.12 -11.71 -54.58
C ASN A 753 23.26 -10.55 -54.10
N ARG A 754 23.31 -10.23 -52.79
CA ARG A 754 22.58 -9.09 -52.23
C ARG A 754 23.05 -7.77 -52.85
N LEU A 755 24.37 -7.53 -52.87
CA LEU A 755 24.99 -6.34 -53.47
C LEU A 755 24.66 -6.24 -54.97
N SER A 756 24.73 -7.35 -55.70
CA SER A 756 24.36 -7.38 -57.12
C SER A 756 22.88 -7.04 -57.35
N GLY A 757 21.99 -7.49 -56.46
CA GLY A 757 20.58 -7.13 -56.49
C GLY A 757 20.35 -5.64 -56.20
N ILE A 758 20.98 -5.11 -55.15
CA ILE A 758 20.93 -3.68 -54.80
C ILE A 758 21.41 -2.83 -55.98
N ARG A 759 22.54 -3.20 -56.60
CA ARG A 759 23.08 -2.53 -57.79
C ARG A 759 22.07 -2.45 -58.92
N LYS A 760 21.36 -3.55 -59.23
CA LYS A 760 20.33 -3.57 -60.27
C LYS A 760 19.17 -2.63 -59.95
N VAL A 761 18.75 -2.56 -58.68
CA VAL A 761 17.71 -1.63 -58.23
C VAL A 761 18.18 -0.18 -58.40
N LEU A 762 19.39 0.15 -57.97
CA LEU A 762 19.95 1.50 -58.12
C LEU A 762 20.04 1.93 -59.59
N LEU A 763 20.49 1.03 -60.47
CA LEU A 763 20.54 1.29 -61.91
C LEU A 763 19.15 1.53 -62.51
N PHE A 764 18.16 0.72 -62.13
CA PHE A 764 16.77 0.91 -62.56
C PHE A 764 16.23 2.27 -62.09
N MET A 765 16.48 2.64 -60.84
CA MET A 765 16.05 3.94 -60.31
C MET A 765 16.72 5.14 -60.99
N ALA A 766 17.99 5.02 -61.35
CA ALA A 766 18.70 6.06 -62.09
C ALA A 766 18.10 6.24 -63.50
N GLN A 767 17.71 5.15 -64.17
CA GLN A 767 17.07 5.18 -65.49
C GLN A 767 15.65 5.77 -65.45
N CYS A 768 14.88 5.47 -64.41
CA CYS A 768 13.52 5.99 -64.24
C CYS A 768 13.46 7.47 -63.88
N ARG A 769 14.54 8.10 -63.39
CA ARG A 769 14.58 9.55 -63.10
C ARG A 769 14.84 10.42 -64.33
N HIS A 770 15.28 9.83 -65.44
CA HIS A 770 15.49 10.53 -66.71
C HIS A 770 14.28 10.46 -67.66
N ARG A 771 13.18 9.86 -67.20
CA ARG A 771 11.85 9.93 -67.80
C ARG A 771 10.94 10.70 -66.86
#